data_AF-A0A7X5Q671-F1
#
_entry.id   AF-A0A7X5Q671-F1
#
_cell.length_a   1.000
_cell.length_b   1.000
_cell.length_c   1.000
_cell.angle_alpha   90.00
_cell.angle_beta   90.00
_cell.angle_gamma   90.00
#
_symmetry.space_group_name_H-M   'P 1'
#
loop_
_entity.id
_entity.type
_entity.pdbx_description
1 polymer ?
#
loop_
_entity_poly.entity_id
_entity_poly.type
_entity_poly.pdbx_seq_one_letter_code
_entity_poly.pdbx_strand_id
1 'polypeptide(L)'
;YNCIDKVLEGHGVNLFAEALQCNSKEELKPLMKSFVEAIHTTNPPPEKYHDTLVQIENSSLRCAYLEALEELQVDITSLAQLPAKNGFRYAQLQEARSLTHSLQEITSETTTDVEVLIPGVGTRYLTPEIQKEILDQKGNIKRQLKNCFHQVASLSEAKLHFKQKPNHPMLEHAIHTLTYRVMGRATPATMLVKFKARGKAPYPVLISRTIPGEILKGAKYDHLDQSHLTWMLLCAILTRPGDGRGANYILGPDGKIYCIDNDVSLVELMNSGRMFKQTNICSLLFCLSQKPLDKDTLIKFIQLDAESILHSWIEELIEKEKDYTTLFTEEERKKLYEEDKENRFTPFLLLKEGAISTLCLQFIHLQQTLKARLKNPLYAQDLLQMLISIKDTPEQTSGIQVAKQYAKASTKSPSERLKAATGVATQSKSTSQTMEATFGKILTFEEIEKRETYSLGKAKEELLLLLVQRYINTENATLLQKGNNGSLHAHFETITQGQEPDLSRQKLILKALHLLIKLEHFPKPQEVTLSHCVALRNADLLPFLSESLRFLDLRNCPKITGAALDQIAKHCPQIEKLYLSGSSVEAIASSGVFSWQPLPMPKLKTLHAAHCQNLTTIQIIAPELTVCKVNHNPLLQKLEGEPDFPYWILSDTTECPKLSDTLFQSEKLEEFSEGLCEGILQLIASQDQIPIKQMNPLLYQA
;
A
#
# COMPACT_ATOMS: atom_id res chain seq x y z
N TYR A 1 -28.80 -11.04 -2.41
CA TYR A 1 -29.69 -12.19 -2.57
C TYR A 1 -30.17 -12.37 -4.01
N ASN A 2 -30.85 -11.40 -4.64
CA ASN A 2 -31.32 -11.52 -6.04
C ASN A 2 -30.25 -11.67 -7.15
N CYS A 3 -28.94 -11.62 -6.82
CA CYS A 3 -27.85 -11.87 -7.77
C CYS A 3 -27.29 -13.30 -7.71
N ILE A 4 -27.64 -14.10 -6.70
CA ILE A 4 -27.01 -15.43 -6.49
C ILE A 4 -27.36 -16.38 -7.64
N ASP A 5 -28.58 -16.35 -8.15
CA ASP A 5 -29.00 -17.21 -9.26
C ASP A 5 -28.27 -16.88 -10.58
N LYS A 6 -28.02 -15.58 -10.86
CA LYS A 6 -27.20 -15.15 -12.01
C LYS A 6 -25.70 -15.43 -11.83
N VAL A 7 -25.23 -15.53 -10.59
CA VAL A 7 -23.85 -15.94 -10.27
C VAL A 7 -23.64 -17.43 -10.48
N LEU A 8 -24.67 -18.25 -10.20
CA LEU A 8 -24.68 -19.69 -10.43
C LEU A 8 -24.70 -20.07 -11.93
N GLU A 9 -25.21 -19.20 -12.80
CA GLU A 9 -25.20 -19.37 -14.27
C GLU A 9 -23.86 -19.01 -14.96
N GLY A 10 -22.78 -18.88 -14.19
CA GLY A 10 -21.41 -18.75 -14.72
C GLY A 10 -20.99 -17.34 -15.17
N HIS A 11 -21.83 -16.32 -14.97
CA HIS A 11 -21.57 -14.93 -15.41
C HIS A 11 -21.41 -13.92 -14.27
N GLY A 12 -21.52 -14.32 -13.00
CA GLY A 12 -21.64 -13.38 -11.87
C GLY A 12 -20.43 -13.22 -10.94
N VAL A 13 -19.29 -13.87 -11.20
CA VAL A 13 -18.07 -13.65 -10.38
C VAL A 13 -17.65 -12.17 -10.42
N ASN A 14 -17.76 -11.53 -11.60
CA ASN A 14 -17.46 -10.10 -11.77
C ASN A 14 -18.46 -9.19 -11.06
N LEU A 15 -19.77 -9.46 -11.15
CA LEU A 15 -20.82 -8.68 -10.49
C LEU A 15 -20.77 -8.79 -8.95
N PHE A 16 -20.44 -9.98 -8.43
CA PHE A 16 -20.26 -10.19 -7.00
C PHE A 16 -18.95 -9.56 -6.50
N ALA A 17 -17.85 -9.68 -7.25
CA ALA A 17 -16.59 -9.00 -6.95
C ALA A 17 -16.72 -7.47 -7.00
N GLU A 18 -17.45 -6.91 -7.97
CA GLU A 18 -17.75 -5.48 -8.07
C GLU A 18 -18.62 -4.99 -6.90
N ALA A 19 -19.65 -5.76 -6.51
CA ALA A 19 -20.46 -5.47 -5.34
C ALA A 19 -19.66 -5.52 -4.02
N LEU A 20 -18.70 -6.44 -3.92
CA LEU A 20 -17.81 -6.57 -2.75
C LEU A 20 -16.71 -5.49 -2.72
N GLN A 21 -16.23 -5.01 -3.88
CA GLN A 21 -15.25 -3.91 -3.96
C GLN A 21 -15.79 -2.57 -3.40
N CYS A 22 -17.11 -2.43 -3.30
CA CYS A 22 -17.78 -1.23 -2.79
C CYS A 22 -17.88 -1.15 -1.26
N ASN A 23 -17.63 -2.24 -0.51
CA ASN A 23 -17.85 -2.28 0.93
C ASN A 23 -16.65 -2.88 1.69
N SER A 24 -16.19 -2.19 2.73
CA SER A 24 -15.01 -2.55 3.53
C SER A 24 -15.33 -3.29 4.83
N LYS A 25 -16.45 -4.03 4.90
CA LYS A 25 -17.00 -4.49 6.18
C LYS A 25 -16.99 -6.01 6.34
N GLU A 26 -16.80 -6.44 7.60
CA GLU A 26 -17.02 -7.82 8.07
C GLU A 26 -18.38 -8.40 7.65
N GLU A 27 -19.36 -7.54 7.39
CA GLU A 27 -20.70 -7.84 6.85
C GLU A 27 -20.69 -8.66 5.55
N LEU A 28 -19.57 -8.70 4.81
CA LEU A 28 -19.46 -9.45 3.56
C LEU A 28 -18.92 -10.88 3.72
N LYS A 29 -18.35 -11.24 4.87
CA LYS A 29 -17.87 -12.61 5.12
C LYS A 29 -18.98 -13.67 4.96
N PRO A 30 -20.21 -13.50 5.48
CA PRO A 30 -21.28 -14.47 5.31
C PRO A 30 -21.70 -14.65 3.84
N LEU A 31 -21.67 -13.57 3.06
CA LEU A 31 -21.95 -13.59 1.63
C LEU A 31 -20.88 -14.38 0.87
N MET A 32 -19.60 -14.12 1.18
CA MET A 32 -18.49 -14.88 0.58
C MET A 32 -18.58 -16.36 0.92
N LYS A 33 -18.88 -16.70 2.17
CA LYS A 33 -19.09 -18.08 2.60
C LYS A 33 -20.20 -18.76 1.80
N SER A 34 -21.36 -18.12 1.68
CA SER A 34 -22.49 -18.65 0.90
C SER A 34 -22.11 -18.86 -0.58
N PHE A 35 -21.32 -17.95 -1.15
CA PHE A 35 -20.81 -18.08 -2.52
C PHE A 35 -19.84 -19.26 -2.68
N VAL A 36 -18.92 -19.45 -1.73
CA VAL A 36 -17.98 -20.58 -1.74
C VAL A 36 -18.71 -21.91 -1.58
N GLU A 37 -19.68 -21.98 -0.66
CA GLU A 37 -20.56 -23.15 -0.47
C GLU A 37 -21.29 -23.49 -1.76
N ALA A 38 -21.89 -22.48 -2.41
CA ALA A 38 -22.57 -22.64 -3.68
C ALA A 38 -21.64 -23.17 -4.79
N ILE A 39 -20.41 -22.64 -4.90
CA ILE A 39 -19.41 -23.19 -5.83
C ILE A 39 -19.06 -24.64 -5.47
N HIS A 40 -18.80 -24.93 -4.19
CA HIS A 40 -18.35 -26.25 -3.74
C HIS A 40 -19.41 -27.34 -3.96
N THR A 41 -20.71 -27.03 -3.79
CA THR A 41 -21.81 -27.98 -4.07
C THR A 41 -21.86 -28.46 -5.51
N THR A 42 -21.27 -27.72 -6.46
CA THR A 42 -21.15 -28.16 -7.87
C THR A 42 -20.05 -29.20 -8.10
N ASN A 43 -19.32 -29.59 -7.04
CA ASN A 43 -18.15 -30.47 -7.09
C ASN A 43 -17.15 -30.09 -8.21
N PRO A 44 -16.66 -28.84 -8.21
CA PRO A 44 -15.85 -28.35 -9.31
C PRO A 44 -14.44 -28.94 -9.28
N PRO A 45 -13.74 -28.94 -10.43
CA PRO A 45 -12.34 -29.32 -10.45
C PRO A 45 -11.48 -28.31 -9.65
N PRO A 46 -10.34 -28.72 -9.05
CA PRO A 46 -9.52 -27.87 -8.18
C PRO A 46 -9.09 -26.54 -8.81
N GLU A 47 -8.89 -26.51 -10.13
CA GLU A 47 -8.50 -25.32 -10.89
C GLU A 47 -9.54 -24.20 -10.78
N LYS A 48 -10.83 -24.53 -10.63
CA LYS A 48 -11.89 -23.52 -10.48
C LYS A 48 -11.70 -22.67 -9.22
N TYR A 49 -11.15 -23.25 -8.14
CA TYR A 49 -10.87 -22.50 -6.92
C TYR A 49 -9.72 -21.52 -7.12
N HIS A 50 -8.70 -21.93 -7.86
CA HIS A 50 -7.58 -21.10 -8.25
C HIS A 50 -8.06 -19.93 -9.12
N ASP A 51 -8.82 -20.22 -10.17
CA ASP A 51 -9.29 -19.23 -11.12
C ASP A 51 -10.18 -18.19 -10.44
N THR A 52 -11.07 -18.63 -9.55
CA THR A 52 -11.90 -17.74 -8.73
C THR A 52 -11.02 -16.85 -7.84
N LEU A 53 -10.04 -17.43 -7.15
CA LEU A 53 -9.17 -16.68 -6.25
C LEU A 53 -8.37 -15.60 -7.00
N VAL A 54 -7.83 -15.90 -8.18
CA VAL A 54 -7.03 -14.94 -8.96
C VAL A 54 -7.84 -13.72 -9.41
N GLN A 55 -9.16 -13.86 -9.60
CA GLN A 55 -10.05 -12.73 -9.91
C GLN A 55 -10.35 -11.82 -8.71
N ILE A 56 -10.07 -12.27 -7.48
CA ILE A 56 -10.31 -11.47 -6.26
C ILE A 56 -9.07 -10.62 -5.96
N GLU A 57 -9.13 -9.34 -6.29
CA GLU A 57 -8.02 -8.39 -6.02
C GLU A 57 -7.87 -8.01 -4.53
N ASN A 58 -8.99 -7.85 -3.81
CA ASN A 58 -8.99 -7.37 -2.43
C ASN A 58 -8.50 -8.45 -1.46
N SER A 59 -7.43 -8.17 -0.71
CA SER A 59 -6.83 -9.13 0.22
C SER A 59 -7.79 -9.64 1.31
N SER A 60 -8.66 -8.78 1.86
CA SER A 60 -9.62 -9.18 2.90
C SER A 60 -10.67 -10.15 2.34
N LEU A 61 -11.13 -9.95 1.11
CA LEU A 61 -12.04 -10.88 0.44
C LEU A 61 -11.36 -12.20 0.08
N ARG A 62 -10.09 -12.15 -0.35
CA ARG A 62 -9.27 -13.36 -0.57
C ARG A 62 -9.15 -14.18 0.72
N CYS A 63 -8.92 -13.54 1.87
CA CYS A 63 -8.92 -14.21 3.16
C CYS A 63 -10.27 -14.87 3.45
N ALA A 64 -11.38 -14.14 3.31
CA ALA A 64 -12.71 -14.68 3.56
C ALA A 64 -13.05 -15.87 2.64
N TYR A 65 -12.62 -15.81 1.38
CA TYR A 65 -12.77 -16.91 0.42
C TYR A 65 -11.98 -18.15 0.84
N LEU A 66 -10.71 -17.98 1.24
CA LEU A 66 -9.86 -19.08 1.67
C LEU A 66 -10.29 -19.67 3.01
N GLU A 67 -10.75 -18.84 3.95
CA GLU A 67 -11.35 -19.26 5.22
C GLU A 67 -12.58 -20.15 4.97
N ALA A 68 -13.47 -19.75 4.06
CA ALA A 68 -14.65 -20.55 3.71
C ALA A 68 -14.28 -21.90 3.07
N LEU A 69 -13.23 -21.95 2.24
CA LEU A 69 -12.73 -23.20 1.67
C LEU A 69 -12.12 -24.12 2.74
N GLU A 70 -11.37 -23.56 3.69
CA GLU A 70 -10.78 -24.28 4.82
C GLU A 70 -11.88 -24.89 5.72
N GLU A 71 -12.96 -24.16 5.99
CA GLU A 71 -14.14 -24.67 6.71
C GLU A 71 -14.83 -25.83 6.00
N LEU A 72 -14.80 -25.84 4.66
CA LEU A 72 -15.31 -26.93 3.81
C LEU A 72 -14.29 -28.06 3.60
N GLN A 73 -13.17 -28.05 4.32
CA GLN A 73 -12.11 -29.06 4.25
C GLN A 73 -11.46 -29.19 2.86
N VAL A 74 -11.48 -28.12 2.07
CA VAL A 74 -10.74 -28.07 0.80
C VAL A 74 -9.25 -27.86 1.11
N ASP A 75 -8.37 -28.61 0.45
CA ASP A 75 -6.92 -28.38 0.56
C ASP A 75 -6.54 -27.06 -0.11
N ILE A 76 -6.30 -26.05 0.71
CA ILE A 76 -5.90 -24.71 0.28
C ILE A 76 -4.39 -24.49 0.32
N THR A 77 -3.56 -25.52 0.55
CA THR A 77 -2.12 -25.35 0.79
C THR A 77 -1.42 -24.57 -0.34
N SER A 78 -1.71 -24.89 -1.59
CA SER A 78 -1.17 -24.19 -2.76
C SER A 78 -1.79 -22.80 -2.94
N LEU A 79 -3.12 -22.68 -2.74
CA LEU A 79 -3.87 -21.44 -2.88
C LEU A 79 -3.44 -20.37 -1.85
N ALA A 80 -3.17 -20.79 -0.61
CA ALA A 80 -2.74 -19.93 0.47
C ALA A 80 -1.37 -19.28 0.21
N GLN A 81 -0.55 -19.92 -0.63
CA GLN A 81 0.73 -19.39 -1.08
C GLN A 81 0.58 -18.36 -2.19
N LEU A 82 -0.56 -18.22 -2.87
CA LEU A 82 -0.70 -17.29 -3.99
C LEU A 82 -0.78 -15.84 -3.50
N PRO A 83 0.11 -14.95 -3.98
CA PRO A 83 0.13 -13.57 -3.55
C PRO A 83 -1.05 -12.80 -4.16
N ALA A 84 -1.67 -11.94 -3.36
CA ALA A 84 -2.48 -10.83 -3.89
C ALA A 84 -1.57 -9.80 -4.59
N LYS A 85 -2.16 -8.82 -5.29
CA LYS A 85 -1.38 -7.75 -5.97
C LYS A 85 -0.45 -6.97 -5.03
N ASN A 86 -0.85 -6.76 -3.78
CA ASN A 86 -0.02 -6.19 -2.72
C ASN A 86 0.95 -7.18 -2.05
N GLY A 87 1.17 -8.35 -2.66
CA GLY A 87 2.05 -9.42 -2.17
C GLY A 87 1.49 -10.24 -1.00
N PHE A 88 0.37 -9.85 -0.39
CA PHE A 88 -0.16 -10.57 0.78
C PHE A 88 -0.50 -12.03 0.44
N ARG A 89 -0.11 -12.96 1.32
CA ARG A 89 -0.36 -14.40 1.18
C ARG A 89 -1.11 -14.89 2.42
N TYR A 90 -2.18 -15.65 2.23
CA TYR A 90 -2.97 -16.18 3.35
C TYR A 90 -2.16 -17.14 4.23
N ALA A 91 -1.16 -17.83 3.67
CA ALA A 91 -0.25 -18.68 4.43
C ALA A 91 0.51 -17.92 5.55
N GLN A 92 0.78 -16.61 5.37
CA GLN A 92 1.35 -15.76 6.41
C GLN A 92 0.42 -15.68 7.63
N LEU A 93 -0.89 -15.51 7.38
CA LEU A 93 -1.91 -15.44 8.42
C LEU A 93 -2.10 -16.79 9.11
N GLN A 94 -2.07 -17.90 8.37
CA GLN A 94 -2.09 -19.26 8.94
C GLN A 94 -0.88 -19.50 9.85
N GLU A 95 0.32 -19.06 9.45
CA GLU A 95 1.52 -19.18 10.29
C GLU A 95 1.41 -18.38 11.59
N ALA A 96 0.87 -17.16 11.53
CA ALA A 96 0.63 -16.32 12.70
C ALA A 96 -0.42 -16.94 13.65
N ARG A 97 -1.54 -17.43 13.11
CA ARG A 97 -2.58 -18.15 13.89
C ARG A 97 -2.04 -19.41 14.55
N SER A 98 -1.24 -20.18 13.82
CA SER A 98 -0.60 -21.38 14.34
C SER A 98 0.40 -21.06 15.45
N LEU A 99 1.17 -19.95 15.36
CA LEU A 99 2.03 -19.50 16.44
C LEU A 99 1.22 -19.13 17.70
N THR A 100 0.11 -18.40 17.55
CA THR A 100 -0.80 -18.08 18.67
C THR A 100 -1.34 -19.35 19.31
N HIS A 101 -1.79 -20.30 18.49
CA HIS A 101 -2.33 -21.57 18.96
C HIS A 101 -1.30 -22.38 19.77
N SER A 102 -0.08 -22.56 19.23
CA SER A 102 0.99 -23.25 19.96
C SER A 102 1.36 -22.57 21.29
N LEU A 103 1.22 -21.24 21.38
CA LEU A 103 1.41 -20.53 22.64
C LEU A 103 0.25 -20.76 23.63
N GLN A 104 -0.98 -20.87 23.14
CA GLN A 104 -2.15 -21.23 23.95
C GLN A 104 -2.07 -22.67 24.47
N GLU A 105 -1.46 -23.60 23.74
CA GLU A 105 -1.26 -25.00 24.18
C GLU A 105 -0.29 -25.11 25.35
N ILE A 106 0.75 -24.27 25.39
CA ILE A 106 1.76 -24.27 26.47
C ILE A 106 1.39 -23.36 27.66
N THR A 107 0.20 -22.76 27.62
CA THR A 107 -0.32 -21.86 28.66
C THR A 107 -1.73 -22.27 29.08
N SER A 108 -2.13 -21.89 30.29
CA SER A 108 -3.46 -22.17 30.84
C SER A 108 -4.10 -20.90 31.41
N GLU A 109 -5.40 -20.98 31.70
CA GLU A 109 -6.12 -19.94 32.45
C GLU A 109 -5.92 -20.07 33.97
N THR A 110 -5.35 -21.19 34.42
CA THR A 110 -5.06 -21.42 35.85
C THR A 110 -3.79 -20.68 36.24
N THR A 111 -3.88 -19.84 37.27
CA THR A 111 -2.75 -19.07 37.79
C THR A 111 -1.57 -19.96 38.17
N THR A 112 -0.39 -19.63 37.65
CA THR A 112 0.89 -20.23 38.02
C THR A 112 1.92 -19.15 38.36
N ASP A 113 3.17 -19.53 38.64
CA ASP A 113 4.24 -18.58 38.98
C ASP A 113 4.65 -17.64 37.83
N VAL A 114 4.19 -17.88 36.59
CA VAL A 114 4.58 -17.07 35.43
C VAL A 114 3.36 -16.68 34.60
N GLU A 115 3.02 -15.40 34.71
CA GLU A 115 1.98 -14.75 33.92
C GLU A 115 2.55 -14.35 32.55
N VAL A 116 1.78 -14.58 31.49
CA VAL A 116 2.10 -14.24 30.10
C VAL A 116 0.95 -13.44 29.51
N LEU A 117 1.21 -12.20 29.14
CA LEU A 117 0.25 -11.38 28.39
C LEU A 117 0.53 -11.55 26.89
N ILE A 118 -0.46 -12.10 26.18
CA ILE A 118 -0.39 -12.43 24.76
C ILE A 118 -1.27 -11.44 23.98
N PRO A 119 -0.74 -10.71 22.98
CA PRO A 119 -1.55 -9.82 22.16
C PRO A 119 -2.73 -10.53 21.48
N GLY A 120 -3.92 -9.93 21.54
CA GLY A 120 -5.14 -10.47 20.94
C GLY A 120 -5.77 -11.66 21.68
N VAL A 121 -5.12 -12.21 22.71
CA VAL A 121 -5.65 -13.32 23.52
C VAL A 121 -5.89 -12.87 24.97
N GLY A 122 -4.99 -12.09 25.55
CA GLY A 122 -5.05 -11.64 26.95
C GLY A 122 -4.08 -12.39 27.85
N THR A 123 -4.33 -12.30 29.16
CA THR A 123 -3.48 -12.90 30.19
C THR A 123 -3.69 -14.41 30.27
N ARG A 124 -2.59 -15.18 30.19
CA ARG A 124 -2.52 -16.62 30.45
C ARG A 124 -1.33 -16.92 31.35
N TYR A 125 -1.16 -18.17 31.73
CA TYR A 125 -0.10 -18.61 32.64
C TYR A 125 0.66 -19.81 32.07
N LEU A 126 1.99 -19.80 32.09
CA LEU A 126 2.76 -20.97 31.62
C LEU A 126 2.48 -22.18 32.52
N THR A 127 2.39 -23.36 31.92
CA THR A 127 2.25 -24.60 32.72
C THR A 127 3.55 -24.89 33.50
N PRO A 128 3.49 -25.50 34.69
CA PRO A 128 4.67 -25.77 35.52
C PRO A 128 5.75 -26.60 34.81
N GLU A 129 5.35 -27.51 33.92
CA GLU A 129 6.25 -28.35 33.11
C GLU A 129 7.08 -27.47 32.17
N ILE A 130 6.41 -26.58 31.44
CA ILE A 130 7.05 -25.68 30.47
C ILE A 130 7.93 -24.66 31.18
N GLN A 131 7.51 -24.13 32.33
CA GLN A 131 8.35 -23.26 33.16
C GLN A 131 9.68 -23.91 33.51
N LYS A 132 9.67 -25.17 33.95
CA LYS A 132 10.90 -25.92 34.27
C LYS A 132 11.78 -26.12 33.05
N GLU A 133 11.23 -26.22 31.85
CA GLU A 133 12.01 -26.41 30.64
C GLU A 133 12.69 -25.12 30.18
N ILE A 134 11.94 -24.02 30.12
CA ILE A 134 12.41 -22.78 29.49
C ILE A 134 12.98 -21.73 30.46
N LEU A 135 12.72 -21.82 31.77
CA LEU A 135 13.13 -20.81 32.76
C LEU A 135 14.23 -21.29 33.71
N ASP A 136 15.13 -20.38 34.08
CA ASP A 136 16.09 -20.58 35.17
C ASP A 136 15.43 -20.40 36.55
N GLN A 137 16.19 -20.66 37.62
CA GLN A 137 15.72 -20.53 39.00
C GLN A 137 15.33 -19.09 39.39
N LYS A 138 15.72 -18.08 38.58
CA LYS A 138 15.41 -16.66 38.78
C LYS A 138 14.25 -16.21 37.88
N GLY A 139 13.59 -17.14 37.19
CA GLY A 139 12.51 -16.84 36.25
C GLY A 139 12.97 -16.04 35.03
N ASN A 140 14.23 -16.16 34.60
CA ASN A 140 14.69 -15.73 33.27
C ASN A 140 14.58 -16.87 32.27
N ILE A 141 14.51 -16.56 30.98
CA ILE A 141 14.71 -17.54 29.92
C ILE A 141 16.10 -18.20 30.06
N LYS A 142 16.18 -19.53 30.01
CA LYS A 142 17.46 -20.25 30.05
C LYS A 142 18.32 -19.90 28.84
N ARG A 143 19.63 -19.79 29.04
CA ARG A 143 20.62 -19.66 27.96
C ARG A 143 21.01 -21.04 27.43
N GLN A 144 20.16 -21.62 26.58
CA GLN A 144 20.44 -22.92 25.96
C GLN A 144 21.42 -22.80 24.79
N LEU A 145 21.37 -21.68 24.05
CA LEU A 145 22.28 -21.41 22.93
C LEU A 145 23.52 -20.64 23.39
N LYS A 146 24.67 -21.33 23.42
CA LYS A 146 25.99 -20.76 23.71
C LYS A 146 26.42 -19.92 22.49
N ASN A 147 26.67 -18.61 22.67
CA ASN A 147 27.04 -17.59 21.66
C ASN A 147 25.92 -16.66 21.16
N CYS A 148 24.67 -16.78 21.63
CA CYS A 148 23.67 -15.73 21.42
C CYS A 148 23.93 -14.56 22.38
N PHE A 149 23.74 -13.32 21.95
CA PHE A 149 23.82 -12.16 22.85
C PHE A 149 22.70 -12.25 23.92
N HIS A 150 21.46 -12.43 23.45
CA HIS A 150 20.28 -12.64 24.29
C HIS A 150 20.21 -14.05 24.89
N GLN A 151 19.40 -14.18 25.95
CA GLN A 151 19.05 -15.47 26.51
C GLN A 151 17.97 -16.11 25.62
N VAL A 152 18.30 -17.27 25.05
CA VAL A 152 17.42 -18.00 24.15
C VAL A 152 17.24 -19.43 24.63
N ALA A 153 15.98 -19.82 24.80
CA ALA A 153 15.56 -21.21 25.05
C ALA A 153 14.71 -21.72 23.89
N SER A 154 14.84 -23.00 23.60
CA SER A 154 14.03 -23.74 22.64
C SER A 154 13.15 -24.76 23.35
N LEU A 155 11.91 -24.89 22.89
CA LEU A 155 10.96 -25.90 23.30
C LEU A 155 10.70 -26.81 22.10
N SER A 156 11.26 -28.02 22.14
CA SER A 156 11.30 -28.90 20.96
C SER A 156 9.92 -29.44 20.60
N GLU A 157 9.12 -29.82 21.61
CA GLU A 157 7.78 -30.39 21.41
C GLU A 157 6.83 -29.39 20.75
N ALA A 158 6.80 -28.15 21.23
CA ALA A 158 5.98 -27.08 20.65
C ALA A 158 6.62 -26.38 19.43
N LYS A 159 7.89 -26.70 19.10
CA LYS A 159 8.67 -26.06 18.02
C LYS A 159 8.73 -24.54 18.16
N LEU A 160 9.07 -24.07 19.37
CA LEU A 160 9.16 -22.64 19.69
C LEU A 160 10.55 -22.24 20.20
N HIS A 161 10.92 -20.99 19.95
CA HIS A 161 12.08 -20.33 20.54
C HIS A 161 11.66 -19.07 21.28
N PHE A 162 12.26 -18.84 22.45
CA PHE A 162 11.98 -17.72 23.34
C PHE A 162 13.25 -16.87 23.47
N LYS A 163 13.25 -15.64 22.96
CA LYS A 163 14.35 -14.67 23.07
C LYS A 163 13.97 -13.62 24.12
N GLN A 164 14.62 -13.65 25.29
CA GLN A 164 14.40 -12.64 26.33
C GLN A 164 14.98 -11.30 25.89
N LYS A 165 14.21 -10.23 26.11
CA LYS A 165 14.59 -8.83 25.86
C LYS A 165 15.12 -8.61 24.42
N PRO A 166 14.28 -8.82 23.39
CA PRO A 166 14.66 -8.52 22.01
C PRO A 166 14.97 -7.03 21.84
N ASN A 167 15.87 -6.66 20.95
CA ASN A 167 16.21 -5.25 20.71
C ASN A 167 15.07 -4.51 19.98
N HIS A 168 14.70 -5.05 18.80
CA HIS A 168 13.75 -4.45 17.87
C HIS A 168 12.73 -5.49 17.39
N PRO A 169 11.85 -5.99 18.27
CA PRO A 169 10.85 -7.01 17.93
C PRO A 169 9.90 -6.58 16.79
N MET A 170 9.60 -5.29 16.67
CA MET A 170 8.75 -4.78 15.59
C MET A 170 9.50 -4.73 14.26
N LEU A 171 10.82 -4.50 14.25
CA LEU A 171 11.64 -4.61 13.03
C LEU A 171 11.71 -6.06 12.55
N GLU A 172 11.88 -7.02 13.45
CA GLU A 172 11.84 -8.46 13.11
C GLU A 172 10.52 -8.83 12.41
N HIS A 173 9.40 -8.40 12.99
CA HIS A 173 8.08 -8.61 12.39
C HIS A 173 7.96 -7.89 11.03
N ALA A 174 8.46 -6.66 10.92
CA ALA A 174 8.43 -5.89 9.68
C ALA A 174 9.23 -6.56 8.55
N ILE A 175 10.43 -7.07 8.82
CA ILE A 175 11.23 -7.79 7.83
C ILE A 175 10.58 -9.14 7.48
N HIS A 176 10.00 -9.85 8.46
CA HIS A 176 9.26 -11.08 8.19
C HIS A 176 8.12 -10.86 7.20
N THR A 177 7.24 -9.90 7.49
CA THR A 177 6.04 -9.62 6.67
C THR A 177 6.41 -9.06 5.30
N LEU A 178 7.43 -8.20 5.19
CA LEU A 178 7.92 -7.70 3.90
C LEU A 178 8.49 -8.84 3.05
N THR A 179 9.33 -9.69 3.63
CA THR A 179 9.94 -10.84 2.95
C THR A 179 8.86 -11.82 2.48
N TYR A 180 7.85 -12.07 3.31
CA TYR A 180 6.71 -12.93 2.97
C TYR A 180 5.94 -12.40 1.76
N ARG A 181 5.71 -11.07 1.71
CA ARG A 181 5.03 -10.43 0.59
C ARG A 181 5.83 -10.54 -0.72
N VAL A 182 7.15 -10.39 -0.64
CA VAL A 182 8.03 -10.43 -1.81
C VAL A 182 8.21 -11.86 -2.34
N MET A 183 8.56 -12.82 -1.47
CA MET A 183 8.98 -14.17 -1.90
C MET A 183 8.26 -15.33 -1.21
N GLY A 184 7.44 -15.06 -0.19
CA GLY A 184 6.87 -16.09 0.67
C GLY A 184 7.76 -16.44 1.86
N ARG A 185 7.53 -17.61 2.46
CA ARG A 185 8.17 -18.00 3.73
C ARG A 185 9.69 -18.14 3.60
N ALA A 186 10.42 -17.20 4.21
CA ALA A 186 11.88 -17.24 4.32
C ALA A 186 12.43 -16.82 5.69
N THR A 187 11.54 -16.40 6.59
CA THR A 187 11.86 -16.07 7.98
C THR A 187 10.75 -16.63 8.89
N PRO A 188 11.03 -16.90 10.17
CA PRO A 188 10.01 -17.44 11.07
C PRO A 188 8.98 -16.38 11.44
N ALA A 189 7.72 -16.81 11.62
CA ALA A 189 6.71 -15.99 12.28
C ALA A 189 7.16 -15.66 13.71
N THR A 190 6.96 -14.41 14.13
CA THR A 190 7.37 -13.91 15.45
C THR A 190 6.22 -13.22 16.18
N MET A 191 6.25 -13.28 17.51
CA MET A 191 5.31 -12.61 18.39
C MET A 191 6.01 -12.09 19.65
N LEU A 192 5.85 -10.79 19.93
CA LEU A 192 6.27 -10.22 21.20
C LEU A 192 5.19 -10.46 22.26
N VAL A 193 5.62 -10.91 23.44
CA VAL A 193 4.75 -11.10 24.61
C VAL A 193 5.42 -10.54 25.87
N LYS A 194 4.62 -10.27 26.90
CA LYS A 194 5.11 -9.82 28.22
C LYS A 194 5.05 -10.97 29.21
N PHE A 195 6.20 -11.28 29.80
CA PHE A 195 6.33 -12.27 30.88
C PHE A 195 6.41 -11.56 32.22
N LYS A 196 5.79 -12.13 33.25
CA LYS A 196 5.89 -11.69 34.64
C LYS A 196 6.01 -12.91 35.54
N ALA A 197 7.26 -13.24 35.88
CA ALA A 197 7.57 -14.28 36.85
C ALA A 197 7.37 -13.76 38.28
N ARG A 198 6.97 -14.63 39.20
CA ARG A 198 6.76 -14.29 40.60
C ARG A 198 7.98 -13.62 41.22
N GLY A 199 7.75 -12.46 41.86
CA GLY A 199 8.82 -11.69 42.52
C GLY A 199 9.76 -10.95 41.56
N LYS A 200 9.42 -10.85 40.27
CA LYS A 200 10.25 -10.19 39.25
C LYS A 200 9.48 -9.11 38.52
N ALA A 201 10.19 -8.06 38.10
CA ALA A 201 9.64 -7.06 37.19
C ALA A 201 9.27 -7.72 35.84
N PRO A 202 8.19 -7.29 35.17
CA PRO A 202 7.84 -7.81 33.87
C PRO A 202 8.92 -7.57 32.82
N TYR A 203 9.05 -8.48 31.87
CA TYR A 203 10.05 -8.39 30.82
C TYR A 203 9.54 -8.91 29.47
N PRO A 204 10.06 -8.38 28.34
CA PRO A 204 9.65 -8.80 27.02
C PRO A 204 10.29 -10.13 26.60
N VAL A 205 9.53 -10.95 25.89
CA VAL A 205 10.00 -12.18 25.25
C VAL A 205 9.51 -12.19 23.81
N LEU A 206 10.44 -12.32 22.85
CA LEU A 206 10.10 -12.57 21.46
C LEU A 206 10.01 -14.09 21.24
N ILE A 207 8.83 -14.55 20.86
CA ILE A 207 8.59 -15.95 20.54
C ILE A 207 8.63 -16.12 19.03
N SER A 208 9.32 -17.15 18.55
CA SER A 208 9.38 -17.49 17.13
C SER A 208 9.19 -18.99 16.91
N ARG A 209 8.71 -19.36 15.72
CA ARG A 209 8.64 -20.78 15.33
C ARG A 209 10.01 -21.31 14.97
N THR A 210 10.29 -22.55 15.36
CA THR A 210 11.50 -23.26 14.94
C THR A 210 11.47 -23.51 13.43
N ILE A 211 12.58 -23.15 12.77
CA ILE A 211 12.85 -23.54 11.38
C ILE A 211 13.72 -24.80 11.41
N PRO A 212 13.31 -25.92 10.79
CA PRO A 212 14.12 -27.13 10.75
C PRO A 212 15.33 -26.94 9.81
N GLY A 213 16.48 -27.44 10.23
CA GLY A 213 17.71 -27.39 9.44
C GLY A 213 18.96 -27.21 10.28
N GLU A 214 20.10 -27.04 9.61
CA GLU A 214 21.37 -26.75 10.24
C GLU A 214 21.73 -25.26 10.14
N ILE A 215 22.49 -24.75 11.11
CA ILE A 215 23.00 -23.38 11.06
C ILE A 215 23.96 -23.27 9.86
N LEU A 216 23.75 -22.26 9.02
CA LEU A 216 24.51 -22.08 7.78
C LEU A 216 26.02 -21.90 8.03
N LYS A 217 26.41 -21.39 9.21
CA LYS A 217 27.81 -21.32 9.65
C LYS A 217 28.42 -22.73 9.77
N GLY A 218 29.21 -23.10 8.77
CA GLY A 218 29.91 -24.38 8.71
C GLY A 218 29.17 -25.46 7.92
N ALA A 219 27.98 -25.14 7.40
CA ALA A 219 27.24 -26.01 6.49
C ALA A 219 27.96 -26.14 5.14
N LYS A 220 27.67 -27.22 4.42
CA LYS A 220 28.08 -27.40 3.02
C LYS A 220 27.06 -26.74 2.11
N TYR A 221 27.54 -26.08 1.05
CA TYR A 221 26.70 -25.29 0.14
C TYR A 221 26.36 -26.03 -1.17
N ASP A 222 26.51 -27.35 -1.19
CA ASP A 222 26.50 -28.16 -2.41
C ASP A 222 25.09 -28.28 -3.02
N HIS A 223 24.03 -28.11 -2.22
CA HIS A 223 22.63 -28.37 -2.58
C HIS A 223 21.70 -27.16 -2.37
N LEU A 224 22.20 -25.93 -2.56
CA LEU A 224 21.36 -24.75 -2.43
C LEU A 224 20.30 -24.65 -3.54
N ASP A 225 19.04 -24.38 -3.15
CA ASP A 225 17.98 -24.00 -4.10
C ASP A 225 18.31 -22.63 -4.70
N GLN A 226 18.63 -22.62 -6.00
CA GLN A 226 19.09 -21.43 -6.70
C GLN A 226 17.99 -20.37 -6.88
N SER A 227 16.74 -20.80 -7.07
CA SER A 227 15.58 -19.91 -7.19
C SER A 227 15.34 -19.21 -5.85
N HIS A 228 15.32 -19.97 -4.76
CA HIS A 228 15.17 -19.44 -3.41
C HIS A 228 16.34 -18.53 -3.00
N LEU A 229 17.58 -18.90 -3.33
CA LEU A 229 18.74 -18.04 -3.10
C LEU A 229 18.66 -16.72 -3.88
N THR A 230 18.16 -16.76 -5.12
CA THR A 230 17.94 -15.55 -5.93
C THR A 230 16.93 -14.62 -5.26
N TRP A 231 15.81 -15.15 -4.77
CA TRP A 231 14.85 -14.39 -3.98
C TRP A 231 15.45 -13.79 -2.70
N MET A 232 16.20 -14.60 -1.94
CA MET A 232 16.88 -14.14 -0.71
C MET A 232 17.85 -12.99 -0.98
N LEU A 233 18.58 -13.04 -2.10
CA LEU A 233 19.48 -11.97 -2.52
C LEU A 233 18.71 -10.68 -2.89
N LEU A 234 17.60 -10.80 -3.61
CA LEU A 234 16.73 -9.66 -3.94
C LEU A 234 16.15 -9.03 -2.67
N CYS A 235 15.64 -9.86 -1.75
CA CYS A 235 15.17 -9.39 -0.45
C CYS A 235 16.29 -8.71 0.34
N ALA A 236 17.53 -9.24 0.33
CA ALA A 236 18.64 -8.61 1.02
C ALA A 236 19.03 -7.21 0.46
N ILE A 237 18.80 -6.94 -0.83
CA ILE A 237 18.97 -5.59 -1.40
C ILE A 237 17.90 -4.62 -0.87
N LEU A 238 16.66 -5.10 -0.72
CA LEU A 238 15.54 -4.30 -0.19
C LEU A 238 15.70 -4.07 1.32
N THR A 239 15.96 -5.13 2.08
CA THR A 239 15.99 -5.11 3.55
C THR A 239 17.32 -4.64 4.10
N ARG A 240 18.40 -4.62 3.31
CA ARG A 240 19.73 -4.11 3.69
C ARG A 240 20.16 -4.61 5.08
N PRO A 241 20.38 -5.92 5.24
CA PRO A 241 20.75 -6.49 6.53
C PRO A 241 22.09 -5.93 7.00
N GLY A 242 22.19 -5.60 8.28
CA GLY A 242 23.42 -5.14 8.92
C GLY A 242 24.11 -6.20 9.78
N ASP A 243 23.49 -7.38 9.96
CA ASP A 243 24.06 -8.52 10.69
C ASP A 243 23.75 -9.89 10.05
N GLY A 244 23.75 -10.00 8.73
CA GLY A 244 23.50 -11.26 8.02
C GLY A 244 24.70 -12.22 8.03
N ARG A 245 25.18 -12.66 9.20
CA ARG A 245 26.23 -13.69 9.33
C ARG A 245 25.66 -15.10 9.18
N GLY A 246 26.50 -16.09 8.88
CA GLY A 246 26.06 -17.49 8.75
C GLY A 246 25.39 -18.10 10.00
N ALA A 247 25.59 -17.50 11.19
CA ALA A 247 24.90 -17.94 12.40
C ALA A 247 23.41 -17.53 12.43
N ASN A 248 23.03 -16.54 11.61
CA ASN A 248 21.69 -15.97 11.55
C ASN A 248 20.86 -16.55 10.40
N TYR A 249 21.37 -17.63 9.77
CA TYR A 249 20.67 -18.36 8.73
C TYR A 249 20.61 -19.86 9.06
N ILE A 250 19.51 -20.49 8.67
CA ILE A 250 19.32 -21.94 8.70
C ILE A 250 19.25 -22.46 7.26
N LEU A 251 20.00 -23.52 6.96
CA LEU A 251 19.86 -24.31 5.75
C LEU A 251 18.87 -25.45 6.02
N GLY A 252 17.72 -25.37 5.37
CA GLY A 252 16.68 -26.39 5.44
C GLY A 252 17.08 -27.66 4.66
N PRO A 253 16.46 -28.81 5.00
CA PRO A 253 16.70 -30.07 4.28
C PRO A 253 16.26 -30.02 2.82
N ASP A 254 15.43 -29.05 2.44
CA ASP A 254 14.98 -28.76 1.08
C ASP A 254 15.98 -27.88 0.29
N GLY A 255 17.14 -27.56 0.86
CA GLY A 255 18.16 -26.72 0.23
C GLY A 255 17.86 -25.23 0.32
N LYS A 256 16.78 -24.82 0.99
CA LYS A 256 16.41 -23.40 1.16
C LYS A 256 17.08 -22.77 2.36
N ILE A 257 17.35 -21.47 2.25
CA ILE A 257 17.99 -20.68 3.31
C ILE A 257 16.94 -19.81 4.00
N TYR A 258 16.90 -19.85 5.31
CA TYR A 258 15.97 -19.07 6.13
C TYR A 258 16.73 -18.10 7.03
N CYS A 259 16.35 -16.83 7.06
CA CYS A 259 16.90 -15.87 8.01
C CYS A 259 16.13 -15.94 9.33
N ILE A 260 16.85 -16.06 10.45
CA ILE A 260 16.26 -16.24 11.79
C ILE A 260 16.49 -15.05 12.73
N ASP A 261 17.29 -14.06 12.32
CA ASP A 261 17.60 -12.85 13.10
C ASP A 261 17.74 -11.66 12.12
N ASN A 262 16.75 -10.76 12.13
CA ASN A 262 16.63 -9.58 11.27
C ASN A 262 16.58 -8.26 12.07
N ASP A 263 16.91 -8.29 13.36
CA ASP A 263 16.88 -7.14 14.27
C ASP A 263 17.88 -6.02 13.92
N VAL A 264 18.77 -6.26 12.96
CA VAL A 264 19.61 -5.24 12.30
C VAL A 264 19.35 -5.25 10.79
N SER A 265 18.40 -4.43 10.36
CA SER A 265 17.99 -4.26 8.96
C SER A 265 17.69 -2.80 8.63
N LEU A 266 17.52 -2.49 7.34
CA LEU A 266 17.30 -1.17 6.78
C LEU A 266 18.45 -0.20 7.06
N VAL A 267 19.68 -0.71 7.09
CA VAL A 267 20.86 0.10 7.38
C VAL A 267 21.22 1.02 6.23
N GLU A 268 21.79 2.18 6.57
CA GLU A 268 22.47 3.07 5.62
C GLU A 268 23.64 2.32 4.96
N LEU A 269 23.98 2.62 3.71
CA LEU A 269 24.96 1.82 2.95
C LEU A 269 26.39 1.94 3.50
N MET A 270 26.77 3.14 3.94
CA MET A 270 28.15 3.50 4.29
C MET A 270 28.20 4.31 5.61
N ASN A 271 29.28 4.17 6.37
CA ASN A 271 29.53 4.99 7.55
C ASN A 271 30.04 6.39 7.17
N SER A 272 29.37 7.45 7.63
CA SER A 272 29.70 8.85 7.35
C SER A 272 30.88 9.40 8.19
N GLY A 273 31.30 8.71 9.25
CA GLY A 273 32.24 9.24 10.26
C GLY A 273 33.65 8.62 10.33
N ARG A 274 34.05 7.71 9.41
CA ARG A 274 35.38 7.06 9.45
C ARG A 274 36.29 7.52 8.31
N MET A 275 37.57 7.70 8.62
CA MET A 275 38.65 8.00 7.65
C MET A 275 38.71 6.97 6.49
N PHE A 276 38.17 5.76 6.73
CA PHE A 276 37.93 4.73 5.71
C PHE A 276 36.43 4.42 5.59
N LYS A 277 35.88 4.56 4.38
CA LYS A 277 34.48 4.24 4.06
C LYS A 277 34.23 2.72 4.19
N GLN A 278 33.60 2.29 5.28
CA GLN A 278 33.23 0.88 5.53
C GLN A 278 31.74 0.66 5.24
N THR A 279 31.39 -0.44 4.57
CA THR A 279 29.99 -0.79 4.34
C THR A 279 29.31 -1.25 5.62
N ASN A 280 28.05 -0.86 5.78
CA ASN A 280 27.19 -1.32 6.87
C ASN A 280 26.34 -2.52 6.49
N ILE A 281 26.16 -2.79 5.19
CA ILE A 281 25.47 -4.01 4.74
C ILE A 281 26.35 -5.22 5.04
N CYS A 282 25.77 -6.17 5.77
CA CYS A 282 26.37 -7.44 6.13
C CYS A 282 25.43 -8.56 5.71
N SER A 283 25.77 -9.31 4.67
CA SER A 283 25.04 -10.53 4.30
C SER A 283 25.94 -11.57 3.66
N LEU A 284 26.00 -12.74 4.30
CA LEU A 284 26.71 -13.91 3.81
C LEU A 284 26.19 -14.36 2.43
N LEU A 285 24.92 -14.08 2.10
CA LEU A 285 24.28 -14.52 0.85
C LEU A 285 25.05 -14.08 -0.39
N PHE A 286 25.55 -12.84 -0.41
CA PHE A 286 26.37 -12.30 -1.51
C PHE A 286 27.75 -12.97 -1.61
N CYS A 287 28.14 -13.71 -0.58
CA CYS A 287 29.35 -14.54 -0.53
C CYS A 287 29.05 -16.03 -0.75
N LEU A 288 27.83 -16.44 -1.10
CA LEU A 288 27.51 -17.84 -1.43
C LEU A 288 27.48 -18.08 -2.94
N SER A 289 26.79 -17.22 -3.68
CA SER A 289 26.52 -17.48 -5.10
C SER A 289 27.76 -17.26 -5.97
N GLN A 290 28.16 -18.32 -6.68
CA GLN A 290 29.05 -18.23 -7.85
C GLN A 290 28.33 -18.53 -9.17
N LYS A 291 27.06 -18.96 -9.10
CA LYS A 291 26.22 -19.26 -10.26
C LYS A 291 25.43 -18.01 -10.68
N PRO A 292 25.01 -17.93 -11.96
CA PRO A 292 24.03 -16.93 -12.38
C PRO A 292 22.75 -17.01 -11.55
N LEU A 293 22.12 -15.86 -11.35
CA LEU A 293 20.81 -15.74 -10.72
C LEU A 293 19.73 -16.43 -11.57
N ASP A 294 18.73 -17.00 -10.91
CA ASP A 294 17.63 -17.69 -11.56
C ASP A 294 16.76 -16.71 -12.36
N LYS A 295 16.65 -16.94 -13.67
CA LYS A 295 16.01 -15.99 -14.59
C LYS A 295 14.50 -15.88 -14.37
N ASP A 296 13.84 -16.99 -14.09
CA ASP A 296 12.38 -17.01 -13.88
C ASP A 296 12.01 -16.29 -12.58
N THR A 297 12.83 -16.45 -11.54
CA THR A 297 12.73 -15.69 -10.30
C THR A 297 12.88 -14.19 -10.54
N LEU A 298 13.88 -13.77 -11.33
CA LEU A 298 14.05 -12.36 -11.68
C LEU A 298 12.83 -11.80 -12.42
N ILE A 299 12.26 -12.55 -13.36
CA ILE A 299 11.04 -12.16 -14.09
C ILE A 299 9.85 -12.01 -13.12
N LYS A 300 9.65 -12.96 -12.21
CA LYS A 300 8.60 -12.89 -11.18
C LYS A 300 8.78 -11.69 -10.26
N PHE A 301 10.01 -11.37 -9.84
CA PHE A 301 10.30 -10.19 -9.03
C PHE A 301 9.98 -8.88 -9.75
N ILE A 302 10.31 -8.78 -11.05
CA ILE A 302 10.02 -7.60 -11.88
C ILE A 302 8.52 -7.33 -12.00
N GLN A 303 7.68 -8.37 -11.91
CA GLN A 303 6.23 -8.26 -12.00
C GLN A 303 5.54 -7.85 -10.69
N LEU A 304 6.27 -7.81 -9.56
CA LEU A 304 5.70 -7.40 -8.28
C LEU A 304 5.27 -5.93 -8.30
N ASP A 305 4.12 -5.62 -7.69
CA ASP A 305 3.67 -4.24 -7.49
C ASP A 305 4.28 -3.67 -6.21
N ALA A 306 5.50 -3.13 -6.34
CA ALA A 306 6.28 -2.59 -5.22
C ALA A 306 5.50 -1.55 -4.40
N GLU A 307 4.71 -0.70 -5.05
CA GLU A 307 3.99 0.41 -4.42
C GLU A 307 2.84 -0.12 -3.58
N SER A 308 2.04 -1.03 -4.15
CA SER A 308 0.96 -1.70 -3.43
C SER A 308 1.48 -2.56 -2.27
N ILE A 309 2.61 -3.26 -2.46
CA ILE A 309 3.28 -4.04 -1.42
C ILE A 309 3.66 -3.15 -0.24
N LEU A 310 4.40 -2.07 -0.48
CA LEU A 310 4.91 -1.21 0.59
C LEU A 310 3.80 -0.44 1.30
N HIS A 311 2.81 0.07 0.57
CA HIS A 311 1.67 0.75 1.18
C HIS A 311 0.88 -0.19 2.10
N SER A 312 0.51 -1.38 1.59
CA SER A 312 -0.24 -2.35 2.39
C SER A 312 0.59 -2.90 3.55
N TRP A 313 1.90 -3.04 3.39
CA TRP A 313 2.82 -3.45 4.45
C TRP A 313 2.85 -2.44 5.59
N ILE A 314 3.02 -1.14 5.30
CA ILE A 314 3.00 -0.10 6.35
C ILE A 314 1.65 -0.06 7.08
N GLU A 315 0.52 -0.21 6.36
CA GLU A 315 -0.79 -0.26 7.01
C GLU A 315 -0.91 -1.43 8.00
N GLU A 316 -0.42 -2.61 7.63
CA GLU A 316 -0.35 -3.77 8.52
C GLU A 316 0.54 -3.51 9.75
N LEU A 317 1.70 -2.88 9.54
CA LEU A 317 2.62 -2.56 10.65
C LEU A 317 2.04 -1.52 11.62
N ILE A 318 1.30 -0.52 11.13
CA ILE A 318 0.62 0.47 11.98
C ILE A 318 -0.39 -0.22 12.89
N GLU A 319 -1.17 -1.17 12.36
CA GLU A 319 -2.11 -1.94 13.19
C GLU A 319 -1.37 -2.84 14.17
N LYS A 320 -0.30 -3.53 13.74
CA LYS A 320 0.47 -4.42 14.60
C LYS A 320 1.22 -3.69 15.71
N GLU A 321 1.69 -2.46 15.48
CA GLU A 321 2.39 -1.69 16.51
C GLU A 321 1.47 -1.37 17.70
N LYS A 322 0.14 -1.23 17.46
CA LYS A 322 -0.84 -1.03 18.55
C LYS A 322 -0.82 -2.20 19.53
N ASP A 323 -0.79 -3.44 19.02
CA ASP A 323 -0.69 -4.65 19.84
C ASP A 323 0.52 -4.59 20.78
N TYR A 324 1.71 -4.28 20.24
CA TYR A 324 2.95 -4.31 21.01
C TYR A 324 3.07 -3.15 21.99
N THR A 325 2.52 -1.98 21.63
CA THR A 325 2.53 -0.80 22.49
C THR A 325 1.73 -1.03 23.78
N THR A 326 0.60 -1.75 23.67
CA THR A 326 -0.29 -2.01 24.82
C THR A 326 0.25 -3.05 25.81
N LEU A 327 1.31 -3.79 25.47
CA LEU A 327 1.88 -4.81 26.34
C LEU A 327 2.52 -4.24 27.61
N PHE A 328 3.13 -3.05 27.51
CA PHE A 328 3.92 -2.46 28.58
C PHE A 328 3.40 -1.08 28.94
N THR A 329 3.49 -0.68 30.21
CA THR A 329 3.23 0.72 30.60
C THR A 329 4.38 1.62 30.17
N GLU A 330 4.19 2.93 30.19
CA GLU A 330 5.25 3.89 29.87
C GLU A 330 6.44 3.75 30.83
N GLU A 331 6.18 3.55 32.13
CA GLU A 331 7.23 3.36 33.14
C GLU A 331 8.02 2.06 32.90
N GLU A 332 7.33 0.98 32.53
CA GLU A 332 7.98 -0.29 32.17
C GLU A 332 8.85 -0.12 30.92
N ARG A 333 8.35 0.55 29.87
CA ARG A 333 9.13 0.84 28.65
C ARG A 333 10.37 1.67 28.98
N LYS A 334 10.22 2.74 29.77
CA LYS A 334 11.34 3.60 30.19
C LYS A 334 12.42 2.79 30.90
N LYS A 335 12.01 1.97 31.88
CA LYS A 335 12.93 1.12 32.63
C LYS A 335 13.66 0.13 31.70
N LEU A 336 12.94 -0.57 30.83
CA LEU A 336 13.50 -1.55 29.89
C LEU A 336 14.48 -0.91 28.90
N TYR A 337 14.22 0.35 28.50
CA TYR A 337 15.07 1.12 27.61
C TYR A 337 16.36 1.62 28.30
N GLU A 338 16.28 2.03 29.56
CA GLU A 338 17.38 2.67 30.29
C GLU A 338 18.26 1.70 31.09
N GLU A 339 17.74 0.52 31.48
CA GLU A 339 18.43 -0.42 32.37
C GLU A 339 19.74 -1.00 31.80
N ASP A 340 19.84 -1.14 30.48
CA ASP A 340 21.02 -1.65 29.78
C ASP A 340 21.29 -0.84 28.52
N LYS A 341 22.35 -0.03 28.55
CA LYS A 341 22.70 0.88 27.46
C LYS A 341 23.18 0.16 26.20
N GLU A 342 23.64 -1.09 26.31
CA GLU A 342 24.09 -1.89 25.16
C GLU A 342 23.02 -2.85 24.63
N ASN A 343 21.90 -2.98 25.35
CA ASN A 343 20.78 -3.87 25.04
C ASN A 343 19.43 -3.18 25.32
N ARG A 344 19.14 -2.13 24.56
CA ARG A 344 17.92 -1.32 24.70
C ARG A 344 16.73 -1.99 24.03
N PHE A 345 15.61 -2.08 24.75
CA PHE A 345 14.35 -2.60 24.22
C PHE A 345 13.46 -1.45 23.75
N THR A 346 12.94 -1.56 22.53
CA THR A 346 11.91 -0.67 21.99
C THR A 346 10.81 -1.50 21.31
N PRO A 347 9.53 -1.38 21.71
CA PRO A 347 8.43 -2.13 21.08
C PRO A 347 7.99 -1.55 19.73
N PHE A 348 8.45 -0.35 19.39
CA PHE A 348 8.10 0.39 18.18
C PHE A 348 9.03 0.05 17.01
N LEU A 349 8.54 0.24 15.79
CA LEU A 349 9.39 0.33 14.61
C LEU A 349 9.75 1.79 14.34
N LEU A 350 11.03 2.11 14.45
CA LEU A 350 11.54 3.46 14.22
C LEU A 350 12.09 3.56 12.80
N LEU A 351 11.43 4.37 11.96
CA LEU A 351 11.89 4.65 10.59
C LEU A 351 12.31 6.11 10.49
N LYS A 352 13.56 6.36 10.10
CA LYS A 352 14.04 7.71 9.82
C LYS A 352 13.35 8.26 8.56
N GLU A 353 13.09 9.56 8.53
CA GLU A 353 12.68 10.27 7.32
C GLU A 353 13.57 9.89 6.12
N GLY A 354 12.95 9.59 4.99
CA GLY A 354 13.60 9.15 3.77
C GLY A 354 13.85 7.64 3.71
N ALA A 355 13.76 6.90 4.82
CA ALA A 355 14.04 5.45 4.82
C ALA A 355 13.03 4.68 3.97
N ILE A 356 11.74 5.02 4.10
CA ILE A 356 10.69 4.36 3.31
C ILE A 356 10.70 4.80 1.85
N SER A 357 10.97 6.07 1.55
CA SER A 357 11.19 6.52 0.17
C SER A 357 12.38 5.82 -0.45
N THR A 358 13.47 5.66 0.30
CA THR A 358 14.65 4.93 -0.16
C THR A 358 14.31 3.47 -0.46
N LEU A 359 13.54 2.80 0.40
CA LEU A 359 13.09 1.43 0.16
C LEU A 359 12.22 1.33 -1.11
N CYS A 360 11.27 2.25 -1.27
CA CYS A 360 10.40 2.32 -2.45
C CYS A 360 11.21 2.53 -3.73
N LEU A 361 12.05 3.56 -3.77
CA LEU A 361 12.91 3.88 -4.90
C LEU A 361 13.90 2.73 -5.18
N GLN A 362 14.45 2.08 -4.15
CA GLN A 362 15.33 0.92 -4.31
C GLN A 362 14.61 -0.23 -5.00
N PHE A 363 13.36 -0.51 -4.62
CA PHE A 363 12.56 -1.57 -5.21
C PHE A 363 12.33 -1.29 -6.71
N ILE A 364 11.86 -0.08 -7.03
CA ILE A 364 11.59 0.33 -8.42
C ILE A 364 12.87 0.34 -9.26
N HIS A 365 13.94 0.94 -8.75
CA HIS A 365 15.23 0.98 -9.43
C HIS A 365 15.75 -0.42 -9.72
N LEU A 366 15.63 -1.34 -8.75
CA LEU A 366 16.02 -2.73 -8.92
C LEU A 366 15.19 -3.40 -10.02
N GLN A 367 13.87 -3.27 -10.01
CA GLN A 367 12.99 -3.84 -11.05
C GLN A 367 13.30 -3.28 -12.46
N GLN A 368 13.48 -1.96 -12.59
CA GLN A 368 13.79 -1.31 -13.86
C GLN A 368 15.16 -1.75 -14.41
N THR A 369 16.17 -1.78 -13.55
CA THR A 369 17.54 -2.17 -13.94
C THR A 369 17.61 -3.65 -14.31
N LEU A 370 16.93 -4.52 -13.56
CA LEU A 370 16.82 -5.93 -13.89
C LEU A 370 16.12 -6.11 -15.24
N LYS A 371 14.98 -5.45 -15.47
CA LYS A 371 14.24 -5.49 -16.74
C LYS A 371 15.11 -5.11 -17.93
N ALA A 372 15.96 -4.08 -17.78
CA ALA A 372 16.90 -3.66 -18.83
C ALA A 372 18.04 -4.67 -19.07
N ARG A 373 18.47 -5.40 -18.04
CA ARG A 373 19.64 -6.30 -18.09
C ARG A 373 19.33 -7.79 -18.22
N LEU A 374 18.05 -8.19 -18.20
CA LEU A 374 17.58 -9.59 -18.27
C LEU A 374 18.11 -10.42 -19.46
N LYS A 375 18.63 -9.77 -20.50
CA LYS A 375 19.22 -10.45 -21.67
C LYS A 375 20.52 -11.17 -21.34
N ASN A 376 21.26 -10.72 -20.33
CA ASN A 376 22.55 -11.28 -19.94
C ASN A 376 22.46 -12.00 -18.58
N PRO A 377 23.30 -13.02 -18.33
CA PRO A 377 23.42 -13.62 -17.00
C PRO A 377 23.79 -12.56 -15.96
N LEU A 378 23.04 -12.53 -14.87
CA LEU A 378 23.27 -11.65 -13.72
C LEU A 378 23.80 -12.46 -12.55
N TYR A 379 24.63 -11.84 -11.72
CA TYR A 379 25.23 -12.45 -10.54
C TYR A 379 24.91 -11.64 -9.28
N ALA A 380 25.13 -12.24 -8.10
CA ALA A 380 24.89 -11.57 -6.83
C ALA A 380 25.63 -10.22 -6.70
N GLN A 381 26.82 -10.09 -7.29
CA GLN A 381 27.57 -8.83 -7.29
C GLN A 381 26.94 -7.75 -8.18
N ASP A 382 26.21 -8.12 -9.24
CA ASP A 382 25.47 -7.15 -10.05
C ASP A 382 24.37 -6.50 -9.23
N LEU A 383 23.70 -7.26 -8.36
CA LEU A 383 22.66 -6.72 -7.47
C LEU A 383 23.21 -5.68 -6.49
N LEU A 384 24.42 -5.91 -5.94
CA LEU A 384 25.06 -4.93 -5.04
C LEU A 384 25.34 -3.60 -5.74
N GLN A 385 25.64 -3.61 -7.04
CA GLN A 385 25.83 -2.38 -7.82
C GLN A 385 24.52 -1.60 -8.02
N MET A 386 23.37 -2.27 -7.87
CA MET A 386 22.03 -1.67 -7.96
C MET A 386 21.55 -1.09 -6.62
N LEU A 387 22.36 -1.12 -5.56
CA LEU A 387 22.04 -0.44 -4.31
C LEU A 387 22.10 1.07 -4.50
N ILE A 388 21.05 1.76 -4.07
CA ILE A 388 20.94 3.22 -4.13
C ILE A 388 20.96 3.84 -2.73
N SER A 389 21.49 5.05 -2.63
CA SER A 389 21.28 5.93 -1.50
C SER A 389 20.72 7.25 -1.99
N ILE A 390 19.73 7.81 -1.28
CA ILE A 390 19.20 9.15 -1.56
C ILE A 390 20.24 10.27 -1.38
N LYS A 391 21.38 9.95 -0.76
CA LYS A 391 22.54 10.85 -0.59
C LYS A 391 23.62 10.64 -1.65
N ASP A 392 23.45 9.70 -2.59
CA ASP A 392 24.43 9.46 -3.64
C ASP A 392 24.53 10.67 -4.57
N THR A 393 25.76 10.98 -5.01
CA THR A 393 26.00 11.95 -6.07
C THR A 393 26.33 11.22 -7.38
N PRO A 394 26.21 11.86 -8.55
CA PRO A 394 26.56 11.23 -9.84
C PRO A 394 27.98 10.65 -9.87
N GLU A 395 28.91 11.24 -9.13
CA GLU A 395 30.32 10.82 -9.05
C GLU A 395 30.57 9.74 -7.99
N GLN A 396 29.63 9.56 -7.04
CA GLN A 396 29.75 8.61 -5.92
C GLN A 396 28.48 7.80 -5.75
N THR A 397 28.45 6.61 -6.35
CA THR A 397 27.39 5.63 -6.14
C THR A 397 27.80 4.65 -5.03
N SER A 398 27.08 4.70 -3.91
CA SER A 398 27.36 3.84 -2.75
C SER A 398 27.28 2.36 -3.12
N GLY A 399 26.36 1.94 -4.01
CA GLY A 399 26.26 0.56 -4.46
C GLY A 399 27.52 0.02 -5.15
N ILE A 400 28.17 0.81 -6.00
CA ILE A 400 29.43 0.40 -6.64
C ILE A 400 30.52 0.21 -5.58
N GLN A 401 30.56 1.05 -4.55
CA GLN A 401 31.54 0.92 -3.47
C GLN A 401 31.29 -0.35 -2.64
N VAL A 402 30.03 -0.65 -2.31
CA VAL A 402 29.64 -1.88 -1.62
C VAL A 402 30.03 -3.11 -2.45
N ALA A 403 29.68 -3.13 -3.74
CA ALA A 403 30.05 -4.22 -4.64
C ALA A 403 31.56 -4.45 -4.70
N LYS A 404 32.36 -3.38 -4.80
CA LYS A 404 33.83 -3.46 -4.76
C LYS A 404 34.35 -4.05 -3.44
N GLN A 405 33.69 -3.79 -2.31
CA GLN A 405 34.08 -4.37 -1.01
C GLN A 405 33.77 -5.87 -0.95
N TYR A 406 32.59 -6.29 -1.42
CA TYR A 406 32.20 -7.69 -1.49
C TYR A 406 32.97 -8.51 -2.53
N ALA A 407 33.52 -7.86 -3.55
CA ALA A 407 34.41 -8.50 -4.52
C ALA A 407 35.81 -8.80 -3.97
N LYS A 408 36.19 -8.23 -2.80
CA LYS A 408 37.49 -8.51 -2.19
C LYS A 408 37.58 -9.97 -1.73
N ALA A 409 38.78 -10.54 -1.85
CA ALA A 409 39.10 -11.88 -1.34
C ALA A 409 38.29 -13.04 -1.97
N SER A 410 38.10 -13.01 -3.30
CA SER A 410 37.34 -14.02 -4.07
C SER A 410 37.77 -15.49 -3.85
N THR A 411 39.02 -15.73 -3.46
CA THR A 411 39.59 -17.07 -3.22
C THR A 411 39.36 -17.61 -1.80
N LYS A 412 38.77 -16.83 -0.90
CA LYS A 412 38.54 -17.22 0.51
C LYS A 412 37.17 -17.87 0.71
N SER A 413 36.98 -18.52 1.86
CA SER A 413 35.68 -19.07 2.24
C SER A 413 34.59 -17.96 2.35
N PRO A 414 33.29 -18.29 2.20
CA PRO A 414 32.21 -17.30 2.32
C PRO A 414 32.28 -16.42 3.59
N SER A 415 32.54 -17.02 4.74
CA SER A 415 32.67 -16.30 6.02
C SER A 415 33.86 -15.35 6.05
N GLU A 416 34.98 -15.73 5.45
CA GLU A 416 36.17 -14.87 5.35
C GLU A 416 35.98 -13.74 4.34
N ARG A 417 35.25 -13.99 3.25
CA ARG A 417 34.83 -12.96 2.28
C ARG A 417 33.95 -11.91 2.96
N LEU A 418 32.95 -12.35 3.72
CA LEU A 418 32.09 -11.43 4.48
C LEU A 418 32.89 -10.58 5.47
N LYS A 419 33.83 -11.21 6.20
CA LYS A 419 34.72 -10.50 7.14
C LYS A 419 35.61 -9.48 6.42
N ALA A 420 36.15 -9.83 5.25
CA ALA A 420 36.97 -8.92 4.45
C ALA A 420 36.17 -7.75 3.85
N ALA A 421 34.92 -7.99 3.46
CA ALA A 421 34.05 -6.99 2.89
C ALA A 421 33.57 -5.98 3.94
N THR A 422 33.12 -6.48 5.09
CA THR A 422 32.41 -5.67 6.10
C THR A 422 33.30 -5.22 7.24
N GLY A 423 34.46 -5.84 7.46
CA GLY A 423 35.33 -5.62 8.63
C GLY A 423 34.68 -5.98 9.97
N VAL A 424 33.48 -6.58 9.97
CA VAL A 424 32.74 -6.95 11.17
C VAL A 424 33.43 -8.14 11.83
N ALA A 425 33.79 -7.99 13.11
CA ALA A 425 34.28 -9.07 13.95
C ALA A 425 33.19 -10.13 14.13
N THR A 426 33.54 -11.33 14.57
CA THR A 426 32.60 -12.46 14.71
C THR A 426 31.45 -12.26 15.72
N GLN A 427 31.30 -11.08 16.33
CA GLN A 427 30.31 -10.77 17.38
C GLN A 427 29.21 -9.82 16.86
N SER A 428 27.99 -9.97 17.41
CA SER A 428 26.84 -9.12 17.08
C SER A 428 27.08 -7.67 17.50
N LYS A 429 26.51 -6.71 16.76
CA LYS A 429 26.53 -5.29 17.15
C LYS A 429 25.61 -5.07 18.37
N SER A 430 25.99 -4.14 19.25
CA SER A 430 25.10 -3.69 20.32
C SER A 430 23.95 -2.83 19.78
N THR A 431 22.90 -2.62 20.57
CA THR A 431 21.78 -1.74 20.16
C THR A 431 22.26 -0.31 19.93
N SER A 432 23.17 0.18 20.76
CA SER A 432 23.71 1.54 20.64
C SER A 432 24.50 1.72 19.33
N GLN A 433 25.32 0.74 18.96
CA GLN A 433 26.03 0.75 17.67
C GLN A 433 25.07 0.71 16.47
N THR A 434 23.97 -0.04 16.60
CA THR A 434 22.95 -0.12 15.54
C THR A 434 22.19 1.20 15.41
N MET A 435 21.77 1.80 16.52
CA MET A 435 21.08 3.09 16.52
C MET A 435 21.97 4.20 15.97
N GLU A 436 23.25 4.25 16.34
CA GLU A 436 24.19 5.23 15.81
C GLU A 436 24.40 5.05 14.30
N ALA A 437 24.47 3.80 13.81
CA ALA A 437 24.59 3.52 12.38
C ALA A 437 23.33 3.89 11.57
N THR A 438 22.15 3.72 12.14
CA THR A 438 20.86 3.97 11.45
C THR A 438 20.40 5.42 11.58
N PHE A 439 20.49 6.00 12.78
CA PHE A 439 19.97 7.34 13.08
C PHE A 439 21.05 8.42 13.11
N GLY A 440 22.33 8.04 13.24
CA GLY A 440 23.45 8.97 13.44
C GLY A 440 23.61 9.43 14.90
N LYS A 441 22.71 9.01 15.79
CA LYS A 441 22.75 9.26 17.24
C LYS A 441 22.00 8.15 17.98
N ILE A 442 22.26 8.03 19.28
CA ILE A 442 21.42 7.24 20.16
C ILE A 442 20.22 8.10 20.56
N LEU A 443 19.00 7.64 20.28
CA LEU A 443 17.78 8.37 20.60
C LEU A 443 17.50 8.32 22.11
N THR A 444 16.88 9.36 22.67
CA THR A 444 16.41 9.34 24.05
C THR A 444 15.07 8.58 24.15
N PHE A 445 14.70 8.18 25.37
CA PHE A 445 13.38 7.57 25.60
C PHE A 445 12.25 8.52 25.16
N GLU A 446 12.36 9.81 25.49
CA GLU A 446 11.36 10.83 25.11
C GLU A 446 11.21 10.99 23.60
N GLU A 447 12.32 10.97 22.84
CA GLU A 447 12.28 11.01 21.38
C GLU A 447 11.56 9.80 20.79
N ILE A 448 11.81 8.62 21.36
CA ILE A 448 11.19 7.35 20.95
C ILE A 448 9.71 7.33 21.31
N GLU A 449 9.33 7.85 22.47
CA GLU A 449 7.96 7.79 22.98
C GLU A 449 7.04 8.79 22.25
N LYS A 450 7.55 10.00 21.97
CA LYS A 450 6.81 11.04 21.22
C LYS A 450 6.56 10.66 19.76
N ARG A 451 7.48 9.93 19.13
CA ARG A 451 7.37 9.43 17.75
C ARG A 451 7.06 10.48 16.67
N GLU A 452 7.39 11.76 16.93
CA GLU A 452 7.08 12.87 16.02
C GLU A 452 7.70 12.70 14.62
N THR A 453 8.94 12.19 14.54
CA THR A 453 9.70 12.08 13.29
C THR A 453 10.01 10.65 12.86
N TYR A 454 9.76 9.64 13.70
CA TYR A 454 10.13 8.24 13.45
C TYR A 454 8.94 7.28 13.30
N SER A 455 7.71 7.79 13.40
CA SER A 455 6.50 6.96 13.40
C SER A 455 6.21 6.33 12.03
N LEU A 456 5.54 5.18 12.07
CA LEU A 456 4.98 4.56 10.86
C LEU A 456 3.93 5.43 10.18
N GLY A 457 3.22 6.29 10.93
CA GLY A 457 2.32 7.28 10.37
C GLY A 457 3.04 8.25 9.44
N LYS A 458 4.16 8.83 9.90
CA LYS A 458 5.00 9.71 9.07
C LYS A 458 5.61 8.98 7.88
N ALA A 459 6.06 7.74 8.06
CA ALA A 459 6.53 6.91 6.94
C ALA A 459 5.43 6.64 5.90
N LYS A 460 4.18 6.41 6.33
CA LYS A 460 3.03 6.29 5.42
C LYS A 460 2.79 7.59 4.63
N GLU A 461 2.84 8.73 5.32
CA GLU A 461 2.69 10.05 4.69
C GLU A 461 3.76 10.28 3.62
N GLU A 462 5.02 10.04 3.99
CA GLU A 462 6.18 10.15 3.09
C GLU A 462 6.03 9.27 1.84
N LEU A 463 5.66 7.99 2.03
CA LEU A 463 5.45 7.07 0.91
C LEU A 463 4.35 7.56 -0.03
N LEU A 464 3.21 8.03 0.50
CA LEU A 464 2.10 8.52 -0.31
C LEU A 464 2.48 9.78 -1.08
N LEU A 465 3.20 10.72 -0.45
CA LEU A 465 3.69 11.94 -1.10
C LEU A 465 4.66 11.62 -2.24
N LEU A 466 5.57 10.66 -2.06
CA LEU A 466 6.47 10.19 -3.12
C LEU A 466 5.69 9.67 -4.34
N LEU A 467 4.57 8.97 -4.13
CA LEU A 467 3.74 8.46 -5.22
C LEU A 467 3.05 9.59 -5.99
N VAL A 468 2.56 10.63 -5.29
CA VAL A 468 2.01 11.83 -5.94
C VAL A 468 3.06 12.46 -6.85
N GLN A 469 4.26 12.71 -6.33
CA GLN A 469 5.36 13.31 -7.08
C GLN A 469 5.77 12.49 -8.32
N ARG A 470 5.64 11.16 -8.27
CA ARG A 470 6.04 10.28 -9.37
C ARG A 470 5.02 10.20 -10.51
N TYR A 471 3.73 10.32 -10.21
CA TYR A 471 2.66 10.10 -11.19
C TYR A 471 1.96 11.39 -11.62
N ILE A 472 1.99 12.41 -10.79
CA ILE A 472 1.32 13.68 -11.06
C ILE A 472 2.41 14.70 -11.37
N ASN A 473 2.47 15.15 -12.63
CA ASN A 473 3.46 16.12 -13.08
C ASN A 473 3.33 17.41 -12.26
N THR A 474 4.31 17.68 -11.40
CA THR A 474 4.37 18.88 -10.56
C THR A 474 4.67 20.16 -11.33
N GLU A 475 4.97 20.10 -12.63
CA GLU A 475 4.95 21.31 -13.48
C GLU A 475 3.53 21.88 -13.63
N ASN A 476 2.49 21.03 -13.52
CA ASN A 476 1.07 21.42 -13.55
C ASN A 476 0.39 21.35 -12.18
N ALA A 477 0.94 20.60 -11.22
CA ALA A 477 0.61 20.78 -9.80
C ALA A 477 1.54 21.85 -9.23
N THR A 478 1.27 23.13 -9.55
CA THR A 478 1.80 24.32 -8.86
C THR A 478 1.37 24.29 -7.40
N LEU A 479 1.96 23.38 -6.63
CA LEU A 479 1.53 23.13 -5.27
C LEU A 479 2.03 24.21 -4.33
N LEU A 480 3.14 24.87 -4.64
CA LEU A 480 3.68 25.95 -3.82
C LEU A 480 4.57 26.84 -4.69
N GLN A 481 4.02 27.90 -5.30
CA GLN A 481 4.65 29.23 -5.40
C GLN A 481 3.86 30.19 -6.30
N LYS A 482 3.11 31.08 -5.62
CA LYS A 482 2.84 32.51 -5.91
C LYS A 482 1.36 32.85 -5.68
N GLY A 483 1.12 33.61 -4.61
CA GLY A 483 0.00 34.54 -4.42
C GLY A 483 -1.39 34.09 -4.91
N ASN A 484 -2.21 33.66 -3.95
CA ASN A 484 -3.67 33.52 -4.00
C ASN A 484 -4.25 32.47 -4.97
N ASN A 485 -4.73 31.38 -4.34
CA ASN A 485 -5.66 30.35 -4.83
C ASN A 485 -4.96 29.12 -5.43
N GLY A 486 -4.60 28.16 -4.57
CA GLY A 486 -3.94 26.92 -4.97
C GLY A 486 -4.79 26.10 -5.95
N SER A 487 -4.13 25.37 -6.85
CA SER A 487 -4.75 24.45 -7.79
C SER A 487 -4.19 23.03 -7.62
N LEU A 488 -5.01 22.02 -7.89
CA LEU A 488 -4.64 20.62 -7.83
C LEU A 488 -5.06 19.93 -9.12
N HIS A 489 -4.11 19.61 -9.98
CA HIS A 489 -4.39 18.94 -11.24
C HIS A 489 -3.81 17.53 -11.28
N ALA A 490 -4.68 16.53 -11.31
CA ALA A 490 -4.33 15.11 -11.47
C ALA A 490 -5.06 14.52 -12.68
N HIS A 491 -4.29 14.13 -13.70
CA HIS A 491 -4.78 13.44 -14.88
C HIS A 491 -4.35 11.98 -14.82
N PHE A 492 -5.31 11.06 -14.80
CA PHE A 492 -5.03 9.63 -14.57
C PHE A 492 -4.89 8.80 -15.85
N GLU A 493 -4.93 9.46 -17.02
CA GLU A 493 -4.89 8.82 -18.34
C GLU A 493 -3.65 7.94 -18.55
N THR A 494 -2.50 8.34 -18.02
CA THR A 494 -1.23 7.61 -18.15
C THR A 494 -1.01 6.54 -17.08
N ILE A 495 -1.92 6.43 -16.11
CA ILE A 495 -1.82 5.47 -15.00
C ILE A 495 -2.49 4.17 -15.43
N THR A 496 -1.79 3.43 -16.28
CA THR A 496 -2.27 2.19 -16.92
C THR A 496 -1.35 1.00 -16.62
N GLN A 497 -1.90 -0.21 -16.76
CA GLN A 497 -1.18 -1.47 -16.78
C GLN A 497 -1.40 -2.12 -18.16
N GLY A 498 -0.47 -1.89 -19.08
CA GLY A 498 -0.68 -2.24 -20.49
C GLY A 498 -1.61 -1.22 -21.14
N GLN A 499 -2.72 -1.69 -21.74
CA GLN A 499 -3.74 -0.84 -22.35
C GLN A 499 -4.89 -0.48 -21.40
N GLU A 500 -4.97 -1.12 -20.24
CA GLU A 500 -6.06 -0.95 -19.29
C GLU A 500 -5.68 0.00 -18.13
N PRO A 501 -6.64 0.72 -17.53
CA PRO A 501 -6.41 1.53 -16.33
C PRO A 501 -5.87 0.70 -15.15
N ASP A 502 -4.81 1.15 -14.48
CA ASP A 502 -4.31 0.48 -13.27
C ASP A 502 -5.11 0.94 -12.04
N LEU A 503 -6.26 0.30 -11.83
CA LEU A 503 -7.19 0.68 -10.76
C LEU A 503 -6.56 0.71 -9.37
N SER A 504 -5.64 -0.22 -9.07
CA SER A 504 -4.98 -0.29 -7.77
C SER A 504 -4.08 0.94 -7.57
N ARG A 505 -3.31 1.31 -8.59
CA ARG A 505 -2.45 2.49 -8.56
C ARG A 505 -3.26 3.79 -8.53
N GLN A 506 -4.33 3.89 -9.32
CA GLN A 506 -5.23 5.06 -9.28
C GLN A 506 -5.84 5.25 -7.88
N LYS A 507 -6.34 4.17 -7.24
CA LYS A 507 -6.84 4.21 -5.85
C LYS A 507 -5.78 4.65 -4.86
N LEU A 508 -4.54 4.18 -5.02
CA LEU A 508 -3.43 4.53 -4.14
C LEU A 508 -3.07 6.02 -4.26
N ILE A 509 -3.04 6.56 -5.49
CA ILE A 509 -2.79 7.98 -5.75
C ILE A 509 -3.94 8.84 -5.22
N LEU A 510 -5.21 8.42 -5.37
CA LEU A 510 -6.34 9.12 -4.75
C LEU A 510 -6.21 9.20 -3.22
N LYS A 511 -5.82 8.10 -2.56
CA LYS A 511 -5.53 8.11 -1.12
C LYS A 511 -4.42 9.10 -0.77
N ALA A 512 -3.38 9.19 -1.60
CA ALA A 512 -2.29 10.13 -1.39
C ALA A 512 -2.74 11.59 -1.55
N LEU A 513 -3.56 11.88 -2.56
CA LEU A 513 -4.17 13.20 -2.77
C LEU A 513 -5.09 13.60 -1.59
N HIS A 514 -5.89 12.66 -1.07
CA HIS A 514 -6.71 12.90 0.13
C HIS A 514 -5.87 13.29 1.34
N LEU A 515 -4.75 12.60 1.54
CA LEU A 515 -3.83 12.92 2.64
C LEU A 515 -3.25 14.31 2.46
N LEU A 516 -2.75 14.60 1.26
CA LEU A 516 -2.13 15.87 0.90
C LEU A 516 -3.05 17.06 1.21
N ILE A 517 -4.34 16.98 0.86
CA ILE A 517 -5.34 18.03 1.15
C ILE A 517 -5.64 18.19 2.65
N LYS A 518 -5.42 17.14 3.45
CA LYS A 518 -5.66 17.16 4.90
C LYS A 518 -4.48 17.72 5.71
N LEU A 519 -3.32 17.92 5.10
CA LEU A 519 -2.15 18.46 5.82
C LEU A 519 -2.43 19.91 6.26
N GLU A 520 -2.07 20.27 7.49
CA GLU A 520 -2.42 21.57 8.11
C GLU A 520 -1.97 22.80 7.31
N HIS A 521 -0.89 22.66 6.54
CA HIS A 521 -0.34 23.74 5.71
C HIS A 521 -0.76 23.67 4.23
N PHE A 522 -1.67 22.75 3.89
CA PHE A 522 -2.17 22.63 2.53
C PHE A 522 -3.33 23.60 2.29
N PRO A 523 -3.19 24.61 1.41
CA PRO A 523 -4.30 25.50 1.10
C PRO A 523 -5.40 24.72 0.37
N LYS A 524 -6.65 24.90 0.78
CA LYS A 524 -7.78 24.32 0.04
C LYS A 524 -7.76 24.85 -1.40
N PRO A 525 -7.73 23.96 -2.41
CA PRO A 525 -7.61 24.38 -3.79
C PRO A 525 -8.89 25.08 -4.26
N GLN A 526 -8.75 26.05 -5.16
CA GLN A 526 -9.89 26.62 -5.90
C GLN A 526 -10.12 25.89 -7.22
N GLU A 527 -9.11 25.18 -7.72
CA GLU A 527 -9.20 24.41 -8.94
C GLU A 527 -8.78 22.97 -8.67
N VAL A 528 -9.64 22.01 -8.99
CA VAL A 528 -9.38 20.58 -8.83
C VAL A 528 -9.64 19.85 -10.15
N THR A 529 -8.65 19.09 -10.61
CA THR A 529 -8.80 18.12 -11.70
C THR A 529 -8.50 16.72 -11.20
N LEU A 530 -9.41 15.79 -11.44
CA LEU A 530 -9.27 14.35 -11.16
C LEU A 530 -9.66 13.52 -12.40
N SER A 531 -9.42 14.06 -13.59
CA SER A 531 -9.89 13.48 -14.86
C SER A 531 -9.24 12.13 -15.21
N HIS A 532 -9.94 11.32 -16.00
CA HIS A 532 -9.56 9.96 -16.43
C HIS A 532 -9.36 8.97 -15.27
N CYS A 533 -9.92 9.27 -14.10
CA CYS A 533 -9.79 8.44 -12.91
C CYS A 533 -10.94 7.42 -12.84
N VAL A 534 -10.72 6.24 -13.39
CA VAL A 534 -11.68 5.11 -13.37
C VAL A 534 -11.95 4.60 -11.96
N ALA A 535 -11.00 4.79 -11.05
CA ALA A 535 -11.14 4.44 -9.64
C ALA A 535 -12.00 5.40 -8.81
N LEU A 536 -12.22 6.64 -9.27
CA LEU A 536 -12.85 7.71 -8.48
C LEU A 536 -14.36 7.52 -8.32
N ARG A 537 -14.85 7.36 -7.09
CA ARG A 537 -16.29 7.23 -6.77
C ARG A 537 -16.82 8.49 -6.10
N ASN A 538 -18.14 8.63 -6.05
CA ASN A 538 -18.83 9.74 -5.36
C ASN A 538 -18.31 9.95 -3.92
N ALA A 539 -18.14 8.86 -3.15
CA ALA A 539 -17.68 8.94 -1.76
C ALA A 539 -16.23 9.42 -1.61
N ASP A 540 -15.43 9.28 -2.66
CA ASP A 540 -14.03 9.71 -2.68
C ASP A 540 -13.92 11.23 -2.98
N LEU A 541 -14.98 11.91 -3.43
CA LEU A 541 -14.93 13.33 -3.79
C LEU A 541 -14.88 14.29 -2.60
N LEU A 542 -15.52 13.93 -1.48
CA LEU A 542 -15.75 14.85 -0.36
C LEU A 542 -14.51 15.63 0.12
N PRO A 543 -13.30 15.03 0.24
CA PRO A 543 -12.10 15.75 0.66
C PRO A 543 -11.66 16.88 -0.28
N PHE A 544 -12.04 16.81 -1.57
CA PHE A 544 -11.69 17.80 -2.59
C PHE A 544 -12.70 18.96 -2.70
N LEU A 545 -13.87 18.81 -2.08
CA LEU A 545 -14.93 19.81 -2.15
C LEU A 545 -14.75 20.85 -1.06
N SER A 546 -14.86 22.12 -1.43
CA SER A 546 -14.77 23.25 -0.50
C SER A 546 -15.58 24.44 -0.97
N GLU A 547 -15.91 25.34 -0.04
CA GLU A 547 -16.62 26.59 -0.33
C GLU A 547 -15.84 27.53 -1.26
N SER A 548 -14.51 27.38 -1.31
CA SER A 548 -13.64 28.17 -2.17
C SER A 548 -13.45 27.57 -3.57
N LEU A 549 -13.96 26.36 -3.84
CA LEU A 549 -13.76 25.67 -5.11
C LEU A 549 -14.53 26.37 -6.24
N ARG A 550 -13.82 26.74 -7.30
CA ARG A 550 -14.32 27.44 -8.50
C ARG A 550 -14.26 26.57 -9.75
N PHE A 551 -13.32 25.63 -9.84
CA PHE A 551 -13.17 24.74 -10.98
C PHE A 551 -13.07 23.29 -10.52
N LEU A 552 -13.90 22.43 -11.11
CA LEU A 552 -13.89 21.00 -10.86
C LEU A 552 -13.98 20.23 -12.18
N ASP A 553 -12.94 19.43 -12.45
CA ASP A 553 -12.85 18.59 -13.65
C ASP A 553 -12.81 17.10 -13.29
N LEU A 554 -13.89 16.41 -13.64
CA LEU A 554 -14.15 14.98 -13.44
C LEU A 554 -14.37 14.26 -14.77
N ARG A 555 -13.82 14.78 -15.88
CA ARG A 555 -13.97 14.15 -17.20
C ARG A 555 -13.45 12.72 -17.20
N ASN A 556 -14.14 11.82 -17.91
CA ASN A 556 -13.78 10.41 -18.05
C ASN A 556 -13.63 9.67 -16.71
N CYS A 557 -14.46 10.02 -15.73
CA CYS A 557 -14.58 9.32 -14.45
C CYS A 557 -15.89 8.50 -14.41
N PRO A 558 -15.90 7.25 -14.91
CA PRO A 558 -17.12 6.46 -15.12
C PRO A 558 -17.84 6.00 -13.85
N LYS A 559 -17.24 6.17 -12.66
CA LYS A 559 -17.86 5.85 -11.36
C LYS A 559 -18.44 7.09 -10.66
N ILE A 560 -18.41 8.25 -11.32
CA ILE A 560 -19.15 9.43 -10.90
C ILE A 560 -20.57 9.36 -11.48
N THR A 561 -21.55 9.49 -10.59
CA THR A 561 -22.99 9.44 -10.92
C THR A 561 -23.71 10.68 -10.39
N GLY A 562 -25.01 10.82 -10.65
CA GLY A 562 -25.82 11.97 -10.20
C GLY A 562 -25.74 12.21 -8.69
N ALA A 563 -25.55 11.16 -7.88
CA ALA A 563 -25.39 11.30 -6.42
C ALA A 563 -24.15 12.11 -5.98
N ALA A 564 -23.14 12.30 -6.83
CA ALA A 564 -22.04 13.23 -6.55
C ALA A 564 -22.48 14.70 -6.62
N LEU A 565 -23.48 15.02 -7.43
CA LEU A 565 -23.87 16.40 -7.74
C LEU A 565 -24.51 17.10 -6.55
N ASP A 566 -25.30 16.38 -5.75
CA ASP A 566 -25.83 16.91 -4.48
C ASP A 566 -24.71 17.29 -3.50
N GLN A 567 -23.61 16.53 -3.47
CA GLN A 567 -22.43 16.87 -2.66
C GLN A 567 -21.71 18.10 -3.21
N ILE A 568 -21.54 18.18 -4.54
CA ILE A 568 -20.89 19.33 -5.19
C ILE A 568 -21.70 20.61 -4.95
N ALA A 569 -23.01 20.60 -5.18
CA ALA A 569 -23.88 21.76 -4.96
C ALA A 569 -23.85 22.23 -3.51
N LYS A 570 -23.90 21.27 -2.56
CA LYS A 570 -23.87 21.56 -1.13
C LYS A 570 -22.54 22.13 -0.64
N HIS A 571 -21.43 21.57 -1.11
CA HIS A 571 -20.10 21.88 -0.58
C HIS A 571 -19.34 22.94 -1.39
N CYS A 572 -19.75 23.23 -2.63
CA CYS A 572 -19.08 24.15 -3.55
C CYS A 572 -20.03 25.23 -4.11
N PRO A 573 -20.62 26.09 -3.26
CA PRO A 573 -21.55 27.15 -3.71
C PRO A 573 -20.92 28.21 -4.63
N GLN A 574 -19.59 28.27 -4.71
CA GLN A 574 -18.83 29.19 -5.56
C GLN A 574 -18.30 28.54 -6.85
N ILE A 575 -18.78 27.34 -7.20
CA ILE A 575 -18.33 26.64 -8.41
C ILE A 575 -18.68 27.45 -9.67
N GLU A 576 -17.67 27.76 -10.48
CA GLU A 576 -17.81 28.52 -11.73
C GLU A 576 -17.73 27.61 -12.95
N LYS A 577 -16.99 26.51 -12.86
CA LYS A 577 -16.73 25.61 -13.99
C LYS A 577 -16.80 24.16 -13.51
N LEU A 578 -17.68 23.37 -14.14
CA LEU A 578 -17.88 21.96 -13.82
C LEU A 578 -17.80 21.10 -15.09
N TYR A 579 -16.79 20.23 -15.15
CA TYR A 579 -16.59 19.32 -16.29
C TYR A 579 -16.86 17.87 -15.88
N LEU A 580 -17.83 17.26 -16.53
CA LEU A 580 -18.37 15.91 -16.29
C LEU A 580 -18.35 15.04 -17.56
N SER A 581 -17.82 15.53 -18.68
CA SER A 581 -17.86 14.79 -19.95
C SER A 581 -17.28 13.37 -19.82
N GLY A 582 -17.97 12.37 -20.37
CA GLY A 582 -17.56 10.96 -20.29
C GLY A 582 -17.75 10.31 -18.91
N SER A 583 -18.48 10.95 -17.99
CA SER A 583 -18.92 10.32 -16.72
C SER A 583 -20.23 9.55 -16.90
N SER A 584 -20.62 8.79 -15.88
CA SER A 584 -21.83 7.95 -15.91
C SER A 584 -23.04 8.65 -15.27
N VAL A 585 -23.06 9.99 -15.24
CA VAL A 585 -24.19 10.75 -14.70
C VAL A 585 -25.46 10.47 -15.48
N GLU A 586 -26.50 10.08 -14.76
CA GLU A 586 -27.82 9.74 -15.28
C GLU A 586 -28.74 10.98 -15.41
N ALA A 587 -28.55 11.93 -14.50
CA ALA A 587 -29.24 13.21 -14.45
C ALA A 587 -28.32 14.25 -13.81
N ILE A 588 -28.30 15.47 -14.36
CA ILE A 588 -27.70 16.65 -13.72
C ILE A 588 -28.84 17.41 -13.04
N ALA A 589 -29.27 16.90 -11.88
CA ALA A 589 -30.37 17.41 -11.10
C ALA A 589 -30.21 16.97 -9.63
N SER A 590 -30.95 17.59 -8.71
CA SER A 590 -30.99 17.14 -7.32
C SER A 590 -31.95 15.97 -7.13
N SER A 591 -31.56 14.99 -6.32
CA SER A 591 -32.37 13.80 -6.05
C SER A 591 -33.55 14.12 -5.11
N GLY A 592 -34.78 14.16 -5.66
CA GLY A 592 -36.02 14.39 -4.89
C GLY A 592 -36.81 13.12 -4.61
N VAL A 593 -37.74 13.18 -3.65
CA VAL A 593 -38.55 12.02 -3.18
C VAL A 593 -39.46 11.45 -4.28
N PHE A 594 -39.95 12.31 -5.18
CA PHE A 594 -40.93 11.92 -6.22
C PHE A 594 -40.49 12.29 -7.64
N SER A 595 -39.52 13.18 -7.79
CA SER A 595 -38.99 13.64 -9.09
C SER A 595 -37.64 14.35 -8.90
N TRP A 596 -36.92 14.54 -9.99
CA TRP A 596 -35.72 15.39 -10.02
C TRP A 596 -36.09 16.84 -9.75
N GLN A 597 -35.27 17.52 -8.94
CA GLN A 597 -35.42 18.95 -8.66
C GLN A 597 -34.26 19.75 -9.27
N PRO A 598 -34.46 21.03 -9.63
CA PRO A 598 -33.38 21.90 -10.08
C PRO A 598 -32.23 21.95 -9.07
N LEU A 599 -31.02 21.60 -9.52
CA LEU A 599 -29.83 21.60 -8.67
C LEU A 599 -29.26 23.02 -8.56
N PRO A 600 -29.12 23.59 -7.35
CA PRO A 600 -28.66 24.96 -7.19
C PRO A 600 -27.15 25.09 -7.44
N MET A 601 -26.78 25.90 -8.44
CA MET A 601 -25.40 26.19 -8.84
C MET A 601 -25.25 27.68 -9.21
N PRO A 602 -25.44 28.60 -8.24
CA PRO A 602 -25.70 30.02 -8.52
C PRO A 602 -24.56 30.78 -9.22
N LYS A 603 -23.33 30.27 -9.13
CA LYS A 603 -22.11 30.86 -9.71
C LYS A 603 -21.58 30.13 -10.94
N LEU A 604 -22.27 29.09 -11.39
CA LEU A 604 -21.81 28.26 -12.49
C LEU A 604 -21.88 29.01 -13.82
N LYS A 605 -20.72 29.17 -14.47
CA LYS A 605 -20.54 29.82 -15.77
C LYS A 605 -20.32 28.82 -16.90
N THR A 606 -19.70 27.69 -16.61
CA THR A 606 -19.39 26.67 -17.63
C THR A 606 -19.74 25.27 -17.15
N LEU A 607 -20.56 24.57 -17.94
CA LEU A 607 -20.87 23.16 -17.77
C LEU A 607 -20.43 22.37 -19.01
N HIS A 608 -19.59 21.36 -18.83
CA HIS A 608 -19.29 20.38 -19.87
C HIS A 608 -19.82 19.01 -19.45
N ALA A 609 -20.75 18.45 -20.22
CA ALA A 609 -21.37 17.15 -19.97
C ALA A 609 -21.54 16.38 -21.29
N ALA A 610 -20.52 16.39 -22.14
CA ALA A 610 -20.52 15.67 -23.42
C ALA A 610 -20.21 14.18 -23.22
N HIS A 611 -20.65 13.31 -24.13
CA HIS A 611 -20.37 11.85 -24.08
C HIS A 611 -20.83 11.14 -22.79
N CYS A 612 -21.81 11.69 -22.07
CA CYS A 612 -22.42 11.06 -20.91
C CYS A 612 -23.55 10.12 -21.39
N GLN A 613 -23.20 8.86 -21.71
CA GLN A 613 -24.10 7.91 -22.39
C GLN A 613 -25.43 7.64 -21.66
N ASN A 614 -25.44 7.79 -20.33
CA ASN A 614 -26.62 7.55 -19.49
C ASN A 614 -27.41 8.83 -19.17
N LEU A 615 -26.95 10.00 -19.61
CA LEU A 615 -27.53 11.28 -19.25
C LEU A 615 -28.88 11.47 -19.93
N THR A 616 -29.94 11.62 -19.13
CA THR A 616 -31.32 11.78 -19.62
C THR A 616 -31.86 13.20 -19.46
N THR A 617 -31.43 13.89 -18.41
CA THR A 617 -32.01 15.16 -17.98
C THR A 617 -30.94 16.08 -17.38
N ILE A 618 -31.02 17.37 -17.68
CA ILE A 618 -30.28 18.44 -17.00
C ILE A 618 -31.31 19.43 -16.45
N GLN A 619 -31.28 19.69 -15.15
CA GLN A 619 -32.14 20.63 -14.41
C GLN A 619 -31.29 21.35 -13.36
N ILE A 620 -30.90 22.61 -13.63
CA ILE A 620 -30.00 23.38 -12.75
C ILE A 620 -30.48 24.83 -12.56
N ILE A 621 -30.22 25.41 -11.39
CA ILE A 621 -30.40 26.85 -11.14
C ILE A 621 -29.04 27.52 -11.28
N ALA A 622 -28.77 28.14 -12.43
CA ALA A 622 -27.46 28.67 -12.81
C ALA A 622 -27.59 29.99 -13.60
N PRO A 623 -27.89 31.12 -12.93
CA PRO A 623 -28.12 32.42 -13.57
C PRO A 623 -26.89 33.03 -14.24
N GLU A 624 -25.68 32.57 -13.90
CA GLU A 624 -24.42 33.04 -14.49
C GLU A 624 -23.91 32.12 -15.61
N LEU A 625 -24.68 31.11 -16.03
CA LEU A 625 -24.25 30.16 -17.06
C LEU A 625 -24.04 30.89 -18.38
N THR A 626 -22.90 30.64 -19.02
CA THR A 626 -22.55 31.23 -20.33
C THR A 626 -22.12 30.18 -21.35
N VAL A 627 -21.69 29.00 -20.89
CA VAL A 627 -21.26 27.89 -21.75
C VAL A 627 -21.82 26.57 -21.25
N CYS A 628 -22.55 25.86 -22.10
CA CYS A 628 -23.04 24.50 -21.87
C CYS A 628 -22.69 23.62 -23.07
N LYS A 629 -21.89 22.55 -22.85
CA LYS A 629 -21.52 21.55 -23.87
C LYS A 629 -22.16 20.22 -23.51
N VAL A 630 -23.06 19.73 -24.36
CA VAL A 630 -23.88 18.53 -24.08
C VAL A 630 -23.95 17.59 -25.28
N ASN A 631 -22.99 17.64 -26.20
CA ASN A 631 -22.94 16.81 -27.39
C ASN A 631 -22.66 15.32 -27.09
N HIS A 632 -23.03 14.46 -28.02
CA HIS A 632 -22.90 12.99 -27.94
C HIS A 632 -23.60 12.36 -26.72
N ASN A 633 -24.81 12.86 -26.40
CA ASN A 633 -25.66 12.29 -25.35
C ASN A 633 -26.93 11.66 -25.95
N PRO A 634 -26.91 10.36 -26.31
CA PRO A 634 -28.00 9.73 -27.06
C PRO A 634 -29.32 9.59 -26.26
N LEU A 635 -29.27 9.65 -24.93
CA LEU A 635 -30.43 9.50 -24.06
C LEU A 635 -30.99 10.82 -23.53
N LEU A 636 -30.31 11.95 -23.80
CA LEU A 636 -30.67 13.27 -23.28
C LEU A 636 -31.97 13.75 -23.91
N GLN A 637 -33.01 13.89 -23.08
CA GLN A 637 -34.37 14.26 -23.48
C GLN A 637 -34.77 15.65 -23.00
N LYS A 638 -34.15 16.12 -21.92
CA LYS A 638 -34.64 17.26 -21.16
C LYS A 638 -33.50 18.17 -20.70
N LEU A 639 -33.63 19.45 -20.96
CA LEU A 639 -32.67 20.49 -20.61
C LEU A 639 -33.44 21.71 -20.09
N GLU A 640 -33.48 21.89 -18.77
CA GLU A 640 -34.16 23.01 -18.10
C GLU A 640 -33.19 23.77 -17.19
N GLY A 641 -33.30 25.09 -17.18
CA GLY A 641 -32.48 25.98 -16.38
C GLY A 641 -33.35 26.98 -15.64
N GLU A 642 -32.88 27.47 -14.49
CA GLU A 642 -33.43 28.67 -13.87
C GLU A 642 -32.35 29.76 -13.79
N PRO A 643 -32.50 30.89 -14.52
CA PRO A 643 -33.49 31.15 -15.56
C PRO A 643 -33.34 30.21 -16.77
N ASP A 644 -34.36 30.12 -17.63
CA ASP A 644 -34.36 29.27 -18.82
C ASP A 644 -33.08 29.49 -19.66
N PHE A 645 -32.49 28.41 -20.17
CA PHE A 645 -31.23 28.51 -20.90
C PHE A 645 -31.42 29.20 -22.26
N PRO A 646 -30.78 30.36 -22.51
CA PRO A 646 -30.77 30.92 -23.86
C PRO A 646 -29.97 30.04 -24.82
N TYR A 647 -30.44 29.94 -26.07
CA TYR A 647 -29.89 29.04 -27.09
C TYR A 647 -28.40 29.24 -27.39
N TRP A 648 -27.86 30.45 -27.26
CA TRP A 648 -26.44 30.72 -27.52
C TRP A 648 -25.49 30.12 -26.46
N ILE A 649 -25.98 29.81 -25.26
CA ILE A 649 -25.22 29.09 -24.23
C ILE A 649 -24.99 27.63 -24.64
N LEU A 650 -25.88 27.08 -25.47
CA LEU A 650 -25.77 25.72 -26.01
C LEU A 650 -24.70 25.72 -27.10
N SER A 651 -23.46 25.57 -26.64
CA SER A 651 -22.27 25.65 -27.49
C SER A 651 -22.08 24.43 -28.39
N ASP A 652 -22.64 23.27 -28.03
CA ASP A 652 -22.67 22.07 -28.88
C ASP A 652 -23.73 21.05 -28.38
N THR A 653 -24.74 20.75 -29.19
CA THR A 653 -25.79 19.74 -28.95
C THR A 653 -25.79 18.63 -30.00
N THR A 654 -24.71 18.51 -30.79
CA THR A 654 -24.59 17.48 -31.82
C THR A 654 -24.75 16.08 -31.22
N GLU A 655 -25.36 15.16 -31.98
CA GLU A 655 -25.58 13.77 -31.55
C GLU A 655 -26.41 13.60 -30.26
N CYS A 656 -27.41 14.47 -30.07
CA CYS A 656 -28.45 14.38 -29.02
C CYS A 656 -29.86 14.18 -29.62
N PRO A 657 -30.14 13.01 -30.23
CA PRO A 657 -31.35 12.77 -31.04
C PRO A 657 -32.68 12.86 -30.27
N LYS A 658 -32.67 12.75 -28.93
CA LYS A 658 -33.89 12.81 -28.11
C LYS A 658 -34.18 14.20 -27.55
N LEU A 659 -33.27 15.16 -27.73
CA LEU A 659 -33.39 16.52 -27.21
C LEU A 659 -34.21 17.43 -28.16
N SER A 660 -34.36 17.02 -29.42
CA SER A 660 -34.99 17.81 -30.50
C SER A 660 -36.48 18.09 -30.31
N ASP A 661 -37.18 17.38 -29.43
CA ASP A 661 -38.63 17.48 -29.31
C ASP A 661 -39.09 18.44 -28.20
N THR A 662 -38.20 18.85 -27.29
CA THR A 662 -38.54 19.61 -26.07
C THR A 662 -38.03 21.06 -26.06
N LEU A 663 -36.87 21.35 -26.67
CA LEU A 663 -36.32 22.71 -26.69
C LEU A 663 -37.06 23.67 -27.65
N PHE A 664 -37.70 23.16 -28.70
CA PHE A 664 -38.15 23.98 -29.84
C PHE A 664 -39.66 24.20 -29.92
N GLN A 665 -40.42 23.89 -28.85
CA GLN A 665 -41.88 24.08 -28.84
C GLN A 665 -42.34 25.44 -28.29
N SER A 666 -41.43 26.29 -27.81
CA SER A 666 -41.79 27.62 -27.29
C SER A 666 -40.76 28.67 -27.67
N GLU A 667 -40.86 29.16 -28.90
CA GLU A 667 -40.79 30.57 -29.28
C GLU A 667 -40.73 30.60 -30.80
N LYS A 668 -41.68 31.27 -31.43
CA LYS A 668 -41.54 31.58 -32.86
C LYS A 668 -40.30 32.46 -32.99
N LEU A 669 -39.61 32.35 -34.12
CA LEU A 669 -38.56 33.28 -34.57
C LEU A 669 -38.92 34.78 -34.47
N GLU A 670 -40.19 35.11 -34.20
CA GLU A 670 -40.76 36.44 -34.02
C GLU A 670 -40.71 36.96 -32.56
N GLU A 671 -40.27 36.14 -31.58
CA GLU A 671 -40.29 36.45 -30.13
C GLU A 671 -38.90 36.67 -29.52
N PHE A 672 -37.84 36.83 -30.31
CA PHE A 672 -36.51 37.18 -29.78
C PHE A 672 -36.57 38.53 -29.05
N SER A 673 -36.36 38.52 -27.73
CA SER A 673 -36.22 39.76 -26.97
C SER A 673 -35.04 40.59 -27.48
N GLU A 674 -35.14 41.92 -27.41
CA GLU A 674 -34.11 42.85 -27.89
C GLU A 674 -32.72 42.55 -27.27
N GLY A 675 -32.70 42.15 -26.00
CA GLY A 675 -31.48 41.73 -25.30
C GLY A 675 -30.87 40.41 -25.80
N LEU A 676 -31.70 39.48 -26.30
CA LEU A 676 -31.23 38.22 -26.89
C LEU A 676 -30.56 38.48 -28.25
N CYS A 677 -31.14 39.37 -29.06
CA CYS A 677 -30.55 39.84 -30.31
C CYS A 677 -29.23 40.59 -30.07
N GLU A 678 -29.18 41.46 -29.07
CA GLU A 678 -27.97 42.23 -28.72
C GLU A 678 -26.83 41.33 -28.24
N GLY A 679 -27.15 40.29 -27.44
CA GLY A 679 -26.18 39.27 -27.02
C GLY A 679 -25.61 38.45 -28.18
N ILE A 680 -26.45 38.05 -29.15
CA ILE A 680 -26.01 37.36 -30.37
C ILE A 680 -25.07 38.26 -31.19
N LEU A 681 -25.43 39.53 -31.37
CA LEU A 681 -24.60 40.50 -32.12
C LEU A 681 -23.25 40.77 -31.45
N GLN A 682 -23.19 40.86 -30.13
CA GLN A 682 -21.93 41.00 -29.39
C GLN A 682 -21.05 39.74 -29.50
N LEU A 683 -21.66 38.55 -29.53
CA LEU A 683 -20.95 37.29 -29.73
C LEU A 683 -20.33 37.22 -31.14
N ILE A 684 -21.06 37.66 -32.17
CA ILE A 684 -20.58 37.76 -33.55
C ILE A 684 -19.44 38.78 -33.66
N ALA A 685 -19.56 39.92 -32.97
CA ALA A 685 -18.58 41.00 -33.00
C ALA A 685 -17.28 40.70 -32.22
N SER A 686 -17.28 39.73 -31.31
CA SER A 686 -16.15 39.42 -30.43
C SER A 686 -15.25 38.27 -30.90
N GLN A 687 -15.55 37.64 -32.04
CA GLN A 687 -14.86 36.43 -32.50
C GLN A 687 -14.14 36.65 -33.83
N ASP A 688 -12.80 36.53 -33.79
CA ASP A 688 -11.97 36.41 -35.00
C ASP A 688 -12.03 34.96 -35.54
N GLN A 689 -12.74 34.78 -36.66
CA GLN A 689 -12.53 33.71 -37.66
C GLN A 689 -13.24 32.33 -37.56
N ILE A 690 -14.25 32.08 -36.71
CA ILE A 690 -15.07 30.84 -36.82
C ILE A 690 -16.44 31.14 -37.45
N PRO A 691 -16.82 30.53 -38.60
CA PRO A 691 -18.14 30.73 -39.19
C PRO A 691 -19.26 30.23 -38.26
N ILE A 692 -20.27 31.05 -37.97
CA ILE A 692 -21.44 30.75 -37.11
C ILE A 692 -22.07 29.39 -37.43
N LYS A 693 -22.12 29.04 -38.73
CA LYS A 693 -22.63 27.76 -39.26
C LYS A 693 -21.90 26.50 -38.73
N GLN A 694 -20.64 26.62 -38.33
CA GLN A 694 -19.84 25.53 -37.75
C GLN A 694 -19.97 25.43 -36.23
N MET A 695 -20.35 26.51 -35.54
CA MET A 695 -20.50 26.54 -34.08
C MET A 695 -21.88 26.08 -33.63
N ASN A 696 -22.92 26.55 -34.31
CA ASN A 696 -24.28 26.16 -33.98
C ASN A 696 -25.14 26.25 -35.25
N PRO A 697 -25.35 25.12 -35.96
CA PRO A 697 -26.17 25.06 -37.17
C PRO A 697 -27.61 25.58 -36.94
N LEU A 698 -28.09 25.52 -35.70
CA LEU A 698 -29.43 25.95 -35.30
C LEU A 698 -29.47 27.47 -35.05
N LEU A 699 -28.43 28.06 -34.46
CA LEU A 699 -28.25 29.53 -34.34
C LEU A 699 -27.96 30.21 -35.70
N TYR A 700 -27.54 29.43 -36.70
CA TYR A 700 -27.41 29.92 -38.07
C TYR A 700 -28.74 29.86 -38.84
N GLN A 701 -29.67 28.99 -38.42
CA GLN A 701 -31.01 28.87 -39.01
C GLN A 701 -32.03 29.82 -38.38
N ALA A 702 -31.94 30.03 -37.07
CA ALA A 702 -32.58 31.13 -36.37
C ALA A 702 -31.91 32.45 -36.77
#